data_AF-A0A3A8W5J2-F1
#
_entry.id   AF-A0A3A8W5J2-F1
#
_cell.length_a   1.000
_cell.length_b   1.000
_cell.length_c   1.000
_cell.angle_alpha   90.00
_cell.angle_beta   90.00
_cell.angle_gamma   90.00
#
_symmetry.space_group_name_H-M   'P 1'
#
loop_
_entity.id
_entity.type
_entity.pdbx_description
1 polymer ?
#
loop_
_entity_poly.entity_id
_entity_poly.type
_entity_poly.pdbx_seq_one_letter_code
_entity_poly.pdbx_strand_id
1 'polypeptide(L)'
;MFKGGAHFMKSWSKKGKIFVVIAVLFAMVTGQASIVSATEGLVKDETAEIVQEGSEEDGSQESSGEGDGAQENQGSENNGQDSSLPDTANLRFIFTSDIHGQVTTEDYENGTVFTTGGLSRTATLIKEARDEVKENNTLLFDLGDNMYDYTTDYIYNYDDSLVQPVYKALSLLGYDAITLGNHDFEYTLSYIKEQLKESGLENKVVLSNVKNINTGKTVWAENKIIEKQLYTSSGRSINVKVGIIGETIPDLPDKRENYLGVLQTEDIVENVKKEVDILKEKGADVIVVIAHSGIGAEKVGSMTHNVGYALTKVEGVDAVLCGHAHKDFPSKKEAAYNSLPGVDPITSLVNGKSLVQVKSRGASIGIADLELSDSDNKISIVGRNSSIRNVNANTLADQAVNDCMGDWTRIFLSDCSEILCEIGNRTELQNYFGTQEDTDLIQLMNNIKVGYGLNYINNIETEYKKYPVVGASSYIKYGSGDSRDYIDISGDFKRSNIYDLINYRTKLFLYEMTGSQLREWLEWSAGCYETQDGSQLLDEDFPSLKGDKPLQYALKQKYLNDWKNFFVFDGIEYKINPEVEARYDAEGHKINDTSRITSLTRNGTPVADTDVFVVVSHQVPDNELFNKMELKRISYISADKYRNYIESFIGKMSLAGNLKPLKDDNWSVSYSDKYNYILKSAKDGQEEADRRDWLTRGVEDEDEIYWYYLLEADKIQKEDMTGPGINAVILNEDIMEKKGTIVVQATDLSGVSCLKYTKGKYSINDPVWNSAKQVSGGKFSYSHNAIYSMMAEDGKGNRSIAYVKTSNIDSNMLAAPVVNTYSNKKKYIQGTAEANSTIYFQIENGKKYSAKVTSKGTFQYALTPQKAGKKIFVYVVDSKGKTSARTTVVVKRTGPNKPKLDNTIKTDSKTVSGKINDMYAYPLVLVDDKVLYVPSDNVAELYKKSSFYDKAYKVVVAKMDVTSSGTFQFSLQDYPAAQSYVKIKTIDALSRCSLQYKVGVTLAKPRKPEVPSISNLSKSVKVYTAEKCSSATVQVDSKKYTVTKAKYTKNTGYCYTITVPRSDSTSTFRVWLTNKVGNSKAIVLHPAEKAPNKPKLDKVKRSAKKVTGKVHLVGNKEGKSTVKNTKTKVYIYLNGKKHLAKIKDDGTFSLKFKKRKLKPHDKLVCFAKNCNGTSLKRIVYVK
;
A
#
# COMPACT_ATOMS: atom_id res chain seq x y z
N MET A 1 -4.43 47.50 26.46
CA MET A 1 -4.31 47.37 27.93
C MET A 1 -3.15 46.40 28.14
N PHE A 2 -1.96 46.74 28.64
CA PHE A 2 -1.49 47.79 29.55
C PHE A 2 -0.11 48.29 29.10
N LYS A 3 0.11 49.59 29.27
CA LYS A 3 1.43 50.26 29.39
C LYS A 3 1.85 50.21 30.86
N GLY A 4 3.15 50.22 31.11
CA GLY A 4 3.78 50.43 32.42
C GLY A 4 4.79 49.31 32.68
N GLY A 5 6.09 49.54 32.71
CA GLY A 5 6.79 50.74 33.13
C GLY A 5 7.86 50.24 34.09
N ALA A 6 9.10 50.39 33.67
CA ALA A 6 10.29 49.94 34.35
C ALA A 6 10.37 50.44 35.81
N HIS A 7 10.63 49.52 36.73
CA HIS A 7 11.45 49.76 37.91
C HIS A 7 11.78 48.41 38.55
N PHE A 8 12.98 47.89 38.28
CA PHE A 8 13.83 47.14 39.22
C PHE A 8 15.04 46.58 38.44
N MET A 9 15.88 47.49 37.94
CA MET A 9 17.25 47.18 37.53
C MET A 9 18.18 48.13 38.30
N LYS A 10 18.58 47.70 39.50
CA LYS A 10 19.79 48.15 40.20
C LYS A 10 20.16 47.12 41.26
N SER A 11 20.61 45.97 40.79
CA SER A 11 21.40 45.04 41.57
C SER A 11 22.05 44.06 40.61
N TRP A 12 23.37 44.20 40.47
CA TRP A 12 24.33 43.21 39.95
C TRP A 12 24.61 43.23 38.45
N SER A 13 25.58 44.08 38.09
CA SER A 13 26.56 43.74 37.07
C SER A 13 27.78 43.10 37.75
N LYS A 14 28.17 41.90 37.29
CA LYS A 14 29.57 41.48 37.12
C LYS A 14 29.62 40.20 36.28
N LYS A 15 29.77 40.42 34.97
CA LYS A 15 30.50 39.64 33.95
C LYS A 15 30.02 38.19 33.70
N GLY A 16 29.61 37.74 32.52
CA GLY A 16 29.61 38.32 31.18
C GLY A 16 29.82 37.21 30.14
N LYS A 17 28.72 36.74 29.50
CA LYS A 17 28.64 36.03 28.21
C LYS A 17 27.15 35.87 27.89
N ILE A 18 26.55 36.81 27.17
CA ILE A 18 25.29 36.73 26.39
C ILE A 18 25.16 38.12 25.75
N PHE A 19 25.72 38.31 24.56
CA PHE A 19 25.41 39.45 23.69
C PHE A 19 25.75 39.08 22.23
N VAL A 20 25.21 37.95 21.77
CA VAL A 20 25.14 37.60 20.33
C VAL A 20 23.76 36.99 19.98
N VAL A 21 23.03 36.43 20.96
CA VAL A 21 21.78 35.70 20.70
C VAL A 21 20.56 36.60 20.46
N ILE A 22 20.52 37.83 20.99
CA ILE A 22 19.32 38.68 20.92
C ILE A 22 19.19 39.43 19.58
N ALA A 23 20.30 39.70 18.87
CA ALA A 23 20.24 40.35 17.56
C ALA A 23 19.83 39.39 16.43
N VAL A 24 20.18 38.11 16.53
CA VAL A 24 19.80 37.06 15.55
C VAL A 24 18.33 36.69 15.66
N LEU A 25 17.75 36.68 16.87
CA LEU A 25 16.33 36.41 17.09
C LEU A 25 15.41 37.52 16.57
N PHE A 26 15.84 38.78 16.51
CA PHE A 26 15.00 39.87 16.01
C PHE A 26 14.95 39.94 14.47
N ALA A 27 15.99 39.42 13.79
CA ALA A 27 16.03 39.34 12.32
C ALA A 27 15.23 38.16 11.75
N MET A 28 15.08 37.05 12.50
CA MET A 28 14.29 35.89 12.07
C MET A 28 12.76 36.10 12.15
N VAL A 29 12.27 37.12 12.87
CA VAL A 29 10.83 37.34 13.07
C VAL A 29 10.20 38.29 12.04
N THR A 30 11.00 39.04 11.26
CA THR A 30 10.47 40.11 10.37
C THR A 30 10.62 39.87 8.86
N GLY A 31 11.24 38.76 8.44
CA GLY A 31 11.13 38.27 7.05
C GLY A 31 11.55 39.27 5.96
N GLN A 32 12.71 39.91 6.08
CA GLN A 32 13.33 40.65 4.98
C GLN A 32 14.75 40.13 4.70
N ALA A 33 14.94 39.60 3.50
CA ALA A 33 16.24 39.20 2.98
C ALA A 33 16.87 40.33 2.16
N SER A 34 18.14 40.67 2.43
CA SER A 34 19.08 41.31 1.47
C SER A 34 20.54 41.28 1.98
N ILE A 35 21.34 40.40 1.37
CA ILE A 35 22.76 40.43 0.93
C ILE A 35 23.80 41.38 1.61
N VAL A 36 24.96 40.83 2.04
CA VAL A 36 26.35 41.04 1.55
C VAL A 36 27.41 40.79 2.66
N SER A 37 28.46 40.07 2.24
CA SER A 37 29.74 39.70 2.88
C SER A 37 30.50 40.77 3.67
N ALA A 38 31.26 40.33 4.69
CA ALA A 38 32.63 40.81 4.93
C ALA A 38 33.42 39.96 5.95
N THR A 39 34.70 39.74 5.58
CA THR A 39 35.92 39.61 6.39
C THR A 39 36.31 38.27 7.02
N GLU A 40 37.25 37.63 6.31
CA GLU A 40 38.46 36.97 6.83
C GLU A 40 39.19 37.79 7.90
N GLY A 41 39.87 37.10 8.82
CA GLY A 41 41.03 37.64 9.53
C GLY A 41 41.12 37.28 11.02
N LEU A 42 42.28 36.75 11.39
CA LEU A 42 42.86 36.63 12.74
C LEU A 42 42.66 35.28 13.46
N VAL A 43 43.48 34.31 13.07
CA VAL A 43 44.06 33.31 13.98
C VAL A 43 45.57 33.50 13.95
N LYS A 44 46.12 33.89 15.11
CA LYS A 44 47.50 33.83 15.63
C LYS A 44 47.52 34.81 16.80
N ASP A 45 48.10 34.53 17.95
CA ASP A 45 49.07 33.50 18.29
C ASP A 45 49.07 33.41 19.83
N GLU A 46 49.62 32.30 20.30
CA GLU A 46 50.48 32.26 21.48
C GLU A 46 49.86 32.41 22.89
N THR A 47 50.23 31.63 23.89
CA THR A 47 50.96 30.35 24.06
C THR A 47 51.02 30.15 25.59
N ALA A 48 51.40 28.92 25.94
CA ALA A 48 52.34 28.61 27.02
C ALA A 48 51.77 28.10 28.36
N GLU A 49 52.49 27.06 28.79
CA GLU A 49 52.64 26.48 30.13
C GLU A 49 51.50 25.55 30.56
N ILE A 50 51.55 24.24 30.27
CA ILE A 50 52.60 23.20 30.45
C ILE A 50 52.97 22.99 31.93
N VAL A 51 53.07 21.68 32.26
CA VAL A 51 53.79 21.06 33.38
C VAL A 51 52.86 20.89 34.61
N GLN A 52 52.68 19.72 35.23
CA GLN A 52 53.59 18.60 35.47
C GLN A 52 52.72 17.35 35.74
N GLU A 53 52.91 16.25 35.00
CA GLU A 53 53.72 15.06 35.35
C GLU A 53 53.17 14.19 36.49
N GLY A 54 53.07 12.91 36.15
CA GLY A 54 53.74 11.85 36.88
C GLY A 54 52.89 11.13 37.91
N SER A 55 53.12 9.85 38.17
CA SER A 55 53.97 8.83 37.54
C SER A 55 53.72 7.55 38.35
N GLU A 56 54.05 6.39 37.75
CA GLU A 56 54.67 5.23 38.44
C GLU A 56 53.81 4.49 39.50
N GLU A 57 53.94 3.19 39.75
CA GLU A 57 54.98 2.20 39.46
C GLU A 57 54.41 0.78 39.75
N ASP A 58 54.70 -0.17 38.86
CA ASP A 58 55.62 -1.32 39.07
C ASP A 58 55.32 -2.53 39.98
N GLY A 59 55.95 -3.65 39.58
CA GLY A 59 56.13 -4.90 40.32
C GLY A 59 55.86 -6.16 39.48
N SER A 60 56.64 -6.48 38.44
CA SER A 60 57.94 -7.20 38.42
C SER A 60 57.86 -8.74 38.26
N GLN A 61 58.47 -9.28 37.20
CA GLN A 61 59.74 -10.04 37.29
C GLN A 61 60.28 -10.50 35.92
N GLU A 62 61.61 -10.38 35.81
CA GLU A 62 62.57 -10.78 34.77
C GLU A 62 62.53 -12.30 34.44
N SER A 63 63.12 -12.86 33.37
CA SER A 63 64.45 -12.61 32.82
C SER A 63 64.71 -13.26 31.44
N SER A 64 65.53 -12.54 30.63
CA SER A 64 66.62 -13.00 29.72
C SER A 64 66.32 -14.05 28.63
N GLY A 65 66.74 -13.91 27.37
CA GLY A 65 67.60 -12.94 26.70
C GLY A 65 67.94 -13.45 25.29
N GLU A 66 68.17 -12.55 24.34
CA GLU A 66 68.78 -12.84 23.04
C GLU A 66 70.07 -12.04 22.89
N GLY A 67 71.07 -12.67 22.30
CA GLY A 67 72.35 -12.07 21.91
C GLY A 67 72.49 -12.09 20.39
N ASP A 68 72.80 -10.92 19.85
CA ASP A 68 73.14 -10.60 18.46
C ASP A 68 74.45 -11.26 17.97
N GLY A 69 74.59 -11.38 16.65
CA GLY A 69 75.87 -11.66 16.00
C GLY A 69 75.83 -11.88 14.49
N ALA A 70 76.09 -10.81 13.73
CA ALA A 70 76.17 -10.68 12.28
C ALA A 70 77.07 -11.71 11.52
N GLN A 71 76.79 -11.94 10.22
CA GLN A 71 77.73 -11.63 9.12
C GLN A 71 77.17 -11.90 7.71
N GLU A 72 77.82 -11.24 6.74
CA GLU A 72 77.46 -10.99 5.35
C GLU A 72 77.52 -12.19 4.39
N ASN A 73 76.83 -11.97 3.25
CA ASN A 73 77.31 -12.13 1.86
C ASN A 73 76.88 -13.35 1.00
N GLN A 74 76.49 -12.97 -0.23
CA GLN A 74 76.52 -13.67 -1.53
C GLN A 74 75.51 -14.80 -1.85
N GLY A 75 74.49 -14.40 -2.61
CA GLY A 75 74.13 -14.93 -3.93
C GLY A 75 74.25 -16.43 -4.23
N SER A 76 73.10 -17.05 -4.45
CA SER A 76 72.95 -18.11 -5.46
C SER A 76 71.61 -17.95 -6.18
N GLU A 77 71.65 -17.73 -7.49
CA GLU A 77 70.50 -17.87 -8.38
C GLU A 77 69.97 -19.31 -8.30
N ASN A 78 68.65 -19.44 -8.18
CA ASN A 78 67.95 -20.66 -8.58
C ASN A 78 66.66 -20.27 -9.31
N ASN A 79 66.63 -20.60 -10.60
CA ASN A 79 65.46 -20.49 -11.47
C ASN A 79 64.32 -21.36 -10.92
N GLY A 80 63.22 -20.73 -10.52
CA GLY A 80 61.94 -21.35 -10.24
C GLY A 80 60.84 -20.47 -10.80
N GLN A 81 60.01 -21.04 -11.68
CA GLN A 81 58.97 -20.38 -12.47
C GLN A 81 58.19 -19.29 -11.70
N ASP A 82 58.23 -18.08 -12.24
CA ASP A 82 57.35 -16.97 -11.91
C ASP A 82 55.91 -17.34 -12.32
N SER A 83 55.14 -17.90 -11.39
CA SER A 83 53.68 -17.94 -11.51
C SER A 83 53.16 -16.57 -11.12
N SER A 84 53.20 -15.61 -12.05
CA SER A 84 52.55 -14.32 -11.87
C SER A 84 51.09 -14.56 -11.48
N LEU A 85 50.66 -14.04 -10.32
CA LEU A 85 49.27 -14.12 -9.86
C LEU A 85 48.32 -13.70 -11.01
N PRO A 86 47.19 -14.41 -11.22
CA PRO A 86 46.26 -14.06 -12.29
C PRO A 86 45.75 -12.63 -12.11
N ASP A 87 45.73 -11.85 -13.20
CA ASP A 87 45.24 -10.47 -13.17
C ASP A 87 43.69 -10.45 -13.11
N THR A 88 43.16 -10.17 -11.92
CA THR A 88 41.73 -10.25 -11.59
C THR A 88 41.09 -8.89 -11.37
N ALA A 89 39.77 -8.81 -11.52
CA ALA A 89 38.95 -7.65 -11.14
C ALA A 89 38.06 -7.98 -9.95
N ASN A 90 38.04 -7.10 -8.95
CA ASN A 90 37.18 -7.24 -7.77
C ASN A 90 35.84 -6.55 -8.03
N LEU A 91 34.80 -7.32 -8.36
CA LEU A 91 33.43 -6.84 -8.46
C LEU A 91 32.79 -6.84 -7.07
N ARG A 92 32.36 -5.66 -6.60
CA ARG A 92 31.75 -5.48 -5.29
C ARG A 92 30.26 -5.20 -5.39
N PHE A 93 29.45 -6.01 -4.73
CA PHE A 93 28.05 -5.72 -4.46
C PHE A 93 27.91 -5.07 -3.09
N ILE A 94 27.24 -3.93 -3.04
CA ILE A 94 26.89 -3.21 -1.80
C ILE A 94 25.37 -3.19 -1.73
N PHE A 95 24.78 -3.42 -0.56
CA PHE A 95 23.34 -3.33 -0.45
C PHE A 95 22.79 -2.91 0.91
N THR A 96 21.56 -2.42 0.86
CA THR A 96 20.69 -2.12 2.00
C THR A 96 19.38 -2.88 1.90
N SER A 97 18.63 -2.94 3.00
CA SER A 97 17.27 -3.47 3.06
C SER A 97 16.53 -2.86 4.24
N ASP A 98 15.19 -2.94 4.23
CA ASP A 98 14.34 -2.66 5.38
C ASP A 98 14.59 -1.27 5.99
N ILE A 99 14.79 -0.26 5.14
CA ILE A 99 15.07 1.11 5.60
C ILE A 99 13.90 1.66 6.43
N HIS A 100 12.66 1.23 6.16
CA HIS A 100 11.46 1.58 6.94
C HIS A 100 11.31 3.10 7.15
N GLY A 101 11.49 3.89 6.09
CA GLY A 101 11.40 5.34 6.17
C GLY A 101 12.48 6.05 7.00
N GLN A 102 13.48 5.32 7.56
CA GLN A 102 14.53 5.85 8.42
C GLN A 102 15.65 6.52 7.59
N VAL A 103 15.34 7.68 7.00
CA VAL A 103 16.31 8.43 6.17
C VAL A 103 17.41 9.07 7.01
N THR A 104 17.05 9.62 8.17
CA THR A 104 17.95 10.40 9.03
C THR A 104 18.34 9.60 10.26
N THR A 105 19.15 10.21 11.12
CA THR A 105 19.48 9.69 12.45
C THR A 105 18.39 9.97 13.48
N GLU A 106 17.31 10.66 13.13
CA GLU A 106 16.24 10.96 14.07
C GLU A 106 15.21 9.83 14.06
N ASP A 107 14.97 9.21 15.21
CA ASP A 107 13.78 8.40 15.43
C ASP A 107 12.62 9.35 15.73
N TYR A 108 11.86 9.66 14.69
CA TYR A 108 10.69 10.55 14.79
C TYR A 108 9.51 9.94 15.54
N GLU A 109 9.51 8.62 15.78
CA GLU A 109 8.50 7.96 16.60
C GLU A 109 8.76 8.30 18.07
N ASN A 110 9.98 8.06 18.53
CA ASN A 110 10.37 8.24 19.94
C ASN A 110 10.89 9.64 20.28
N GLY A 111 11.17 10.47 19.27
CA GLY A 111 11.80 11.80 19.45
C GLY A 111 13.25 11.72 19.94
N THR A 112 13.95 10.64 19.59
CA THR A 112 15.33 10.36 20.04
C THR A 112 16.28 10.20 18.86
N VAL A 113 17.57 10.39 19.08
CA VAL A 113 18.59 10.11 18.05
C VAL A 113 18.84 8.61 17.97
N PHE A 114 18.64 8.03 16.79
CA PHE A 114 19.01 6.67 16.44
C PHE A 114 20.52 6.60 16.12
N THR A 115 21.32 6.38 17.16
CA THR A 115 22.80 6.44 17.09
C THR A 115 23.46 5.29 16.34
N THR A 116 22.71 4.25 15.97
CA THR A 116 23.21 3.05 15.31
C THR A 116 22.54 2.78 13.97
N GLY A 117 21.89 3.80 13.36
CA GLY A 117 21.37 3.67 12.00
C GLY A 117 21.02 4.98 11.32
N GLY A 118 20.12 4.90 10.35
CA GLY A 118 19.79 5.98 9.42
C GLY A 118 20.48 5.85 8.07
N LEU A 119 19.71 6.00 6.99
CA LEU A 119 20.23 5.93 5.63
C LEU A 119 21.31 7.00 5.37
N SER A 120 21.23 8.16 6.02
CA SER A 120 22.24 9.21 5.94
C SER A 120 23.60 8.75 6.44
N ARG A 121 23.69 7.95 7.51
CA ARG A 121 24.96 7.38 7.98
C ARG A 121 25.41 6.20 7.12
N THR A 122 24.46 5.36 6.73
CA THR A 122 24.71 4.27 5.79
C THR A 122 25.29 4.78 4.46
N ALA A 123 24.85 5.94 3.98
CA ALA A 123 25.39 6.58 2.78
C ALA A 123 26.91 6.84 2.86
N THR A 124 27.43 7.21 4.03
CA THR A 124 28.86 7.35 4.26
C THR A 124 29.58 6.01 4.10
N LEU A 125 29.06 4.95 4.72
CA LEU A 125 29.63 3.60 4.58
C LEU A 125 29.58 3.09 3.12
N ILE A 126 28.52 3.44 2.39
CA ILE A 126 28.38 3.11 0.95
C ILE A 126 29.48 3.80 0.15
N LYS A 127 29.77 5.08 0.43
CA LYS A 127 30.84 5.85 -0.25
C LYS A 127 32.21 5.25 0.05
N GLU A 128 32.50 5.02 1.33
CA GLU A 128 33.75 4.37 1.75
C GLU A 128 33.95 3.00 1.06
N ALA A 129 32.91 2.17 1.04
CA ALA A 129 32.96 0.86 0.39
C ALA A 129 33.16 0.95 -1.12
N ARG A 130 32.70 2.03 -1.77
CA ARG A 130 32.92 2.30 -3.19
C ARG A 130 34.36 2.72 -3.48
N ASP A 131 34.95 3.53 -2.62
CA ASP A 131 36.30 4.11 -2.82
C ASP A 131 37.43 3.09 -2.64
N GLU A 132 37.16 1.96 -1.99
CA GLU A 132 38.13 0.88 -1.75
C GLU A 132 38.42 0.00 -2.98
N VAL A 133 37.57 0.03 -4.00
CA VAL A 133 37.76 -0.72 -5.23
C VAL A 133 37.92 0.24 -6.41
N LYS A 134 38.41 -0.26 -7.55
CA LYS A 134 38.55 0.57 -8.76
C LYS A 134 37.20 1.18 -9.14
N GLU A 135 37.23 2.42 -9.63
CA GLU A 135 36.04 3.10 -10.14
C GLU A 135 35.32 2.21 -11.17
N ASN A 136 33.98 2.17 -11.11
CA ASN A 136 33.08 1.27 -11.86
C ASN A 136 33.01 -0.20 -11.41
N ASN A 137 33.86 -0.66 -10.49
CA ASN A 137 33.80 -2.04 -10.00
C ASN A 137 32.71 -2.32 -8.95
N THR A 138 31.73 -1.43 -8.80
CA THR A 138 30.67 -1.55 -7.81
C THR A 138 29.28 -1.59 -8.44
N LEU A 139 28.38 -2.30 -7.75
CA LEU A 139 26.94 -2.20 -7.92
C LEU A 139 26.27 -2.01 -6.55
N LEU A 140 25.31 -1.08 -6.47
CA LEU A 140 24.54 -0.78 -5.26
C LEU A 140 23.09 -1.26 -5.40
N PHE A 141 22.61 -2.06 -4.44
CA PHE A 141 21.27 -2.64 -4.45
C PHE A 141 20.46 -2.32 -3.20
N ASP A 142 19.13 -2.17 -3.35
CA ASP A 142 18.21 -2.11 -2.22
C ASP A 142 17.21 -3.28 -2.29
N LEU A 143 16.97 -3.92 -1.16
CA LEU A 143 16.21 -5.15 -1.08
C LEU A 143 14.76 -4.96 -0.63
N GLY A 144 14.23 -3.73 -0.63
CA GLY A 144 12.81 -3.48 -0.34
C GLY A 144 12.50 -3.21 1.13
N ASP A 145 11.21 -3.00 1.44
CA ASP A 145 10.70 -2.45 2.70
C ASP A 145 11.23 -1.04 2.99
N ASN A 146 11.14 -0.18 1.97
CA ASN A 146 11.44 1.23 2.10
C ASN A 146 10.27 2.02 2.68
N MET A 147 9.05 1.76 2.19
CA MET A 147 7.84 2.42 2.64
C MET A 147 7.18 1.65 3.79
N TYR A 148 7.62 1.94 5.01
CA TYR A 148 7.00 1.40 6.21
C TYR A 148 7.15 2.38 7.38
N ASP A 149 6.36 2.17 8.43
CA ASP A 149 6.42 2.89 9.70
C ASP A 149 5.87 4.34 9.72
N TYR A 150 5.96 4.98 10.88
CA TYR A 150 5.34 6.28 11.22
C TYR A 150 5.52 7.36 10.15
N THR A 151 6.75 7.61 9.68
CA THR A 151 7.03 8.74 8.78
C THR A 151 6.33 8.58 7.43
N THR A 152 6.38 7.37 6.87
CA THR A 152 5.80 7.08 5.56
C THR A 152 4.27 7.09 5.60
N ASP A 153 3.70 6.52 6.68
CA ASP A 153 2.26 6.51 6.94
C ASP A 153 1.73 7.94 7.16
N TYR A 154 2.46 8.79 7.89
CA TYR A 154 2.07 10.19 8.12
C TYR A 154 2.04 10.96 6.81
N ILE A 155 3.10 10.89 6.00
CA ILE A 155 3.20 11.61 4.72
C ILE A 155 2.07 11.19 3.78
N TYR A 156 1.82 9.87 3.67
CA TYR A 156 0.71 9.35 2.87
C TYR A 156 -0.66 9.87 3.33
N ASN A 157 -0.89 9.92 4.64
CA ASN A 157 -2.16 10.41 5.19
C ASN A 157 -2.32 11.92 5.05
N TYR A 158 -1.21 12.66 5.06
CA TYR A 158 -1.17 14.11 4.85
C TYR A 158 -1.47 14.46 3.39
N ASP A 159 -0.72 13.91 2.44
CA ASP A 159 -0.90 14.08 1.01
C ASP A 159 -0.22 12.94 0.24
N ASP A 160 -1.03 12.04 -0.32
CA ASP A 160 -0.58 10.85 -1.06
C ASP A 160 -0.01 11.15 -2.46
N SER A 161 0.08 12.43 -2.86
CA SER A 161 0.79 12.85 -4.08
C SER A 161 2.25 13.22 -3.83
N LEU A 162 2.67 13.38 -2.57
CA LEU A 162 4.04 13.75 -2.24
C LEU A 162 4.99 12.55 -2.35
N VAL A 163 6.15 12.78 -2.94
CA VAL A 163 7.21 11.75 -3.05
C VAL A 163 7.84 11.52 -1.68
N GLN A 164 7.90 10.25 -1.27
CA GLN A 164 8.49 9.81 -0.01
C GLN A 164 9.97 10.16 0.06
N PRO A 165 10.46 10.77 1.16
CA PRO A 165 11.87 11.11 1.34
C PRO A 165 12.84 9.96 1.14
N VAL A 166 12.45 8.74 1.55
CA VAL A 166 13.29 7.54 1.39
C VAL A 166 13.60 7.24 -0.07
N TYR A 167 12.63 7.37 -0.98
CA TYR A 167 12.88 7.16 -2.41
C TYR A 167 13.67 8.30 -3.05
N LYS A 168 13.57 9.54 -2.54
CA LYS A 168 14.48 10.63 -2.95
C LYS A 168 15.93 10.31 -2.57
N ALA A 169 16.14 9.82 -1.35
CA ALA A 169 17.46 9.41 -0.87
C ALA A 169 18.04 8.23 -1.66
N LEU A 170 17.24 7.19 -1.94
CA LEU A 170 17.65 6.08 -2.82
C LEU A 170 18.02 6.59 -4.22
N SER A 171 17.22 7.47 -4.81
CA SER A 171 17.58 8.06 -6.11
C SER A 171 18.89 8.84 -6.06
N LEU A 172 19.13 9.60 -4.99
CA LEU A 172 20.35 10.41 -4.80
C LEU A 172 21.62 9.54 -4.68
N LEU A 173 21.52 8.39 -4.01
CA LEU A 173 22.64 7.45 -3.81
C LEU A 173 23.02 6.64 -5.05
N GLY A 174 22.18 6.67 -6.08
CA GLY A 174 22.46 6.06 -7.37
C GLY A 174 22.40 4.54 -7.34
N TYR A 175 21.34 3.97 -6.76
CA TYR A 175 21.12 2.52 -6.77
C TYR A 175 21.03 1.96 -8.21
N ASP A 176 21.65 0.81 -8.44
CA ASP A 176 21.72 0.14 -9.74
C ASP A 176 20.50 -0.74 -10.01
N ALA A 177 20.00 -1.40 -8.97
CA ALA A 177 18.73 -2.11 -8.94
C ALA A 177 18.11 -2.05 -7.55
N ILE A 178 16.78 -2.10 -7.49
CA ILE A 178 16.03 -2.24 -6.24
C ILE A 178 15.00 -3.35 -6.40
N THR A 179 14.64 -4.04 -5.33
CA THR A 179 13.41 -4.86 -5.28
C THR A 179 12.39 -4.23 -4.33
N LEU A 180 11.26 -4.88 -4.12
CA LEU A 180 10.21 -4.41 -3.21
C LEU A 180 9.95 -5.47 -2.15
N GLY A 181 9.76 -5.02 -0.92
CA GLY A 181 9.43 -5.89 0.20
C GLY A 181 7.92 -5.94 0.45
N ASN A 182 7.49 -6.75 1.41
CA ASN A 182 6.08 -6.91 1.74
C ASN A 182 5.46 -5.58 2.23
N HIS A 183 6.18 -4.76 2.98
CA HIS A 183 5.65 -3.51 3.52
C HIS A 183 5.46 -2.44 2.45
N ASP A 184 6.20 -2.48 1.33
CA ASP A 184 5.88 -1.61 0.19
C ASP A 184 4.45 -1.87 -0.33
N PHE A 185 3.95 -3.12 -0.22
CA PHE A 185 2.57 -3.51 -0.53
C PHE A 185 1.56 -3.25 0.60
N GLU A 186 1.92 -2.54 1.68
CA GLU A 186 0.90 -1.96 2.57
C GLU A 186 0.16 -0.79 1.93
N TYR A 187 0.69 -0.26 0.84
CA TYR A 187 0.17 0.85 0.06
C TYR A 187 -0.58 0.36 -1.18
N THR A 188 -1.30 1.26 -1.85
CA THR A 188 -1.97 0.88 -3.11
C THR A 188 -0.95 0.70 -4.23
N LEU A 189 -1.17 -0.23 -5.17
CA LEU A 189 -0.20 -0.44 -6.26
C LEU A 189 -0.09 0.78 -7.20
N SER A 190 -1.14 1.61 -7.29
CA SER A 190 -1.04 2.90 -7.97
C SER A 190 -0.05 3.84 -7.29
N TYR A 191 -0.09 3.90 -5.95
CA TYR A 191 0.81 4.74 -5.17
C TYR A 191 2.26 4.28 -5.31
N ILE A 192 2.54 2.98 -5.16
CA ILE A 192 3.89 2.42 -5.32
C ILE A 192 4.48 2.80 -6.69
N LYS A 193 3.70 2.62 -7.77
CA LYS A 193 4.15 2.98 -9.13
C LYS A 193 4.41 4.47 -9.30
N GLU A 194 3.56 5.31 -8.73
CA GLU A 194 3.72 6.76 -8.78
C GLU A 194 4.96 7.19 -8.01
N GLN A 195 5.18 6.68 -6.81
CA GLN A 195 6.37 6.95 -6.00
C GLN A 195 7.66 6.59 -6.75
N LEU A 196 7.72 5.40 -7.36
CA LEU A 196 8.88 4.93 -8.13
C LEU A 196 9.10 5.75 -9.40
N LYS A 197 8.03 6.15 -10.08
CA LYS A 197 8.10 6.98 -11.28
C LYS A 197 8.59 8.39 -10.96
N GLU A 198 7.99 9.05 -9.98
CA GLU A 198 8.31 10.44 -9.62
C GLU A 198 9.68 10.56 -8.95
N SER A 199 10.18 9.50 -8.31
CA SER A 199 11.57 9.41 -7.81
C SER A 199 12.60 8.99 -8.85
N GLY A 200 12.18 8.58 -10.06
CA GLY A 200 13.09 8.10 -11.10
C GLY A 200 13.61 6.67 -10.92
N LEU A 201 13.10 5.92 -9.94
CA LEU A 201 13.51 4.55 -9.63
C LEU A 201 12.75 3.47 -10.42
N GLU A 202 11.69 3.80 -11.17
CA GLU A 202 10.84 2.83 -11.88
C GLU A 202 11.65 1.85 -12.76
N ASN A 203 12.67 2.33 -13.48
CA ASN A 203 13.52 1.50 -14.36
C ASN A 203 14.62 0.72 -13.61
N LYS A 204 14.70 0.88 -12.28
CA LYS A 204 15.63 0.19 -11.39
C LYS A 204 14.99 -1.00 -10.70
N VAL A 205 13.66 -1.11 -10.71
CA VAL A 205 12.93 -2.19 -10.04
C VAL A 205 13.08 -3.53 -10.76
N VAL A 206 13.52 -4.54 -10.02
CA VAL A 206 13.53 -5.95 -10.43
C VAL A 206 12.71 -6.74 -9.42
N LEU A 207 11.63 -7.38 -9.88
CA LEU A 207 10.75 -8.19 -9.04
C LEU A 207 10.08 -9.27 -9.90
N SER A 208 10.59 -10.50 -9.79
CA SER A 208 10.32 -11.64 -10.66
C SER A 208 9.09 -12.44 -10.23
N ASN A 209 8.87 -12.61 -8.93
CA ASN A 209 7.83 -13.49 -8.39
C ASN A 209 6.50 -12.81 -8.10
N VAL A 210 6.31 -11.54 -8.49
CA VAL A 210 5.03 -10.83 -8.37
C VAL A 210 4.41 -10.59 -9.73
N LYS A 211 3.38 -11.37 -10.03
CA LYS A 211 2.65 -11.30 -11.29
C LYS A 211 1.32 -10.60 -11.12
N ASN A 212 0.96 -9.85 -12.14
CA ASN A 212 -0.39 -9.40 -12.31
C ASN A 212 -1.24 -10.61 -12.74
N ILE A 213 -2.13 -11.08 -11.86
CA ILE A 213 -2.92 -12.30 -12.07
C ILE A 213 -3.74 -12.26 -13.36
N ASN A 214 -4.12 -11.06 -13.77
CA ASN A 214 -4.89 -10.81 -14.97
C ASN A 214 -4.00 -11.10 -16.19
N THR A 215 -2.87 -10.41 -16.34
CA THR A 215 -2.02 -10.51 -17.53
C THR A 215 -1.12 -11.75 -17.53
N GLY A 216 -0.89 -12.36 -16.38
CA GLY A 216 0.12 -13.39 -16.17
C GLY A 216 1.56 -12.88 -16.30
N LYS A 217 1.75 -11.56 -16.43
CA LYS A 217 3.06 -10.91 -16.54
C LYS A 217 3.45 -10.29 -15.21
N THR A 218 4.74 -10.16 -14.97
CA THR A 218 5.22 -9.35 -13.85
C THR A 218 4.83 -7.88 -13.98
N VAL A 219 4.77 -7.22 -12.83
CA VAL A 219 4.44 -5.80 -12.74
C VAL A 219 5.63 -4.92 -13.13
N TRP A 220 6.84 -5.36 -12.77
CA TRP A 220 8.13 -4.75 -13.08
C TRP A 220 9.03 -5.73 -13.84
N ALA A 221 10.31 -5.43 -14.03
CA ALA A 221 11.22 -6.33 -14.75
C ALA A 221 11.35 -7.69 -14.04
N GLU A 222 11.18 -8.78 -14.80
CA GLU A 222 11.35 -10.16 -14.30
C GLU A 222 12.80 -10.42 -13.89
N ASN A 223 13.74 -9.92 -14.68
CA ASN A 223 15.17 -9.96 -14.42
C ASN A 223 15.84 -8.78 -15.14
N LYS A 224 17.11 -8.52 -14.80
CA LYS A 224 17.90 -7.46 -15.44
C LYS A 224 19.33 -7.91 -15.66
N ILE A 225 19.92 -7.55 -16.79
CA ILE A 225 21.37 -7.62 -16.99
C ILE A 225 21.92 -6.21 -16.93
N ILE A 226 22.95 -6.01 -16.11
CA ILE A 226 23.76 -4.80 -16.12
C ILE A 226 25.12 -5.18 -16.72
N GLU A 227 25.44 -4.59 -17.87
CA GLU A 227 26.78 -4.71 -18.45
C GLU A 227 27.68 -3.65 -17.81
N LYS A 228 28.80 -4.09 -17.23
CA LYS A 228 29.79 -3.24 -16.58
C LYS A 228 31.17 -3.48 -17.20
N GLN A 229 31.87 -2.39 -17.46
CA GLN A 229 33.30 -2.42 -17.72
C GLN A 229 34.03 -2.32 -16.37
N LEU A 230 34.64 -3.42 -15.95
CA LEU A 230 35.42 -3.50 -14.71
C LEU A 230 36.91 -3.33 -15.02
N TYR A 231 37.67 -2.90 -14.02
CA TYR A 231 39.11 -2.77 -14.09
C TYR A 231 39.79 -3.79 -13.18
N THR A 232 40.77 -4.51 -13.73
CA THR A 232 41.58 -5.46 -12.97
C THR A 232 42.62 -4.75 -12.11
N SER A 233 43.34 -5.53 -11.29
CA SER A 233 44.46 -5.05 -10.48
C SER A 233 45.54 -4.34 -11.31
N SER A 234 45.81 -4.81 -12.53
CA SER A 234 46.76 -4.20 -13.48
C SER A 234 46.21 -2.99 -14.24
N GLY A 235 44.92 -2.69 -14.10
CA GLY A 235 44.23 -1.61 -14.83
C GLY A 235 43.67 -2.02 -16.19
N ARG A 236 43.74 -3.30 -16.57
CA ARG A 236 43.09 -3.84 -17.77
C ARG A 236 41.57 -3.82 -17.60
N SER A 237 40.86 -3.45 -18.66
CA SER A 237 39.39 -3.46 -18.66
C SER A 237 38.83 -4.81 -19.09
N ILE A 238 37.84 -5.33 -18.37
CA ILE A 238 37.04 -6.51 -18.74
C ILE A 238 35.55 -6.14 -18.76
N ASN A 239 34.77 -6.74 -19.67
CA ASN A 239 33.32 -6.53 -19.71
C ASN A 239 32.62 -7.69 -19.01
N VAL A 240 31.75 -7.38 -18.06
CA VAL A 240 31.03 -8.38 -17.26
C VAL A 240 29.54 -8.09 -17.31
N LYS A 241 28.75 -9.13 -17.53
CA LYS A 241 27.29 -9.09 -17.53
C LYS A 241 26.75 -9.65 -16.22
N VAL A 242 26.28 -8.76 -15.35
CA VAL A 242 25.68 -9.14 -14.07
C VAL A 242 24.18 -9.30 -14.23
N GLY A 243 23.71 -10.55 -14.14
CA GLY A 243 22.29 -10.90 -14.08
C GLY A 243 21.73 -10.70 -12.67
N ILE A 244 20.56 -10.08 -12.59
CA ILE A 244 19.90 -9.71 -11.32
C ILE A 244 18.50 -10.31 -11.32
N ILE A 245 18.19 -11.02 -10.24
CA ILE A 245 16.85 -11.55 -9.92
C ILE A 245 16.40 -10.89 -8.62
N GLY A 246 15.20 -10.32 -8.59
CA GLY A 246 14.65 -9.69 -7.39
C GLY A 246 13.41 -10.42 -6.89
N GLU A 247 13.35 -10.72 -5.60
CA GLU A 247 12.33 -11.59 -5.00
C GLU A 247 11.70 -10.92 -3.78
N THR A 248 10.42 -11.17 -3.52
CA THR A 248 9.74 -10.75 -2.28
C THR A 248 9.04 -11.91 -1.60
N ILE A 249 8.79 -11.83 -0.29
CA ILE A 249 8.06 -12.89 0.40
C ILE A 249 6.68 -13.15 -0.23
N PRO A 250 6.15 -14.37 -0.22
CA PRO A 250 4.92 -14.67 -0.94
C PRO A 250 3.65 -14.05 -0.34
N ASP A 251 3.66 -13.63 0.92
CA ASP A 251 2.50 -13.03 1.58
C ASP A 251 2.52 -11.50 1.51
N LEU A 252 1.59 -10.92 0.74
CA LEU A 252 1.41 -9.47 0.64
C LEU A 252 0.35 -8.99 1.66
N PRO A 253 0.61 -7.90 2.42
CA PRO A 253 -0.33 -7.38 3.42
C PRO A 253 -1.58 -6.75 2.78
N ASP A 254 -2.65 -6.60 3.57
CA ASP A 254 -3.94 -6.05 3.11
C ASP A 254 -4.36 -4.75 3.81
N LYS A 255 -3.40 -4.00 4.37
CA LYS A 255 -3.64 -2.79 5.19
C LYS A 255 -4.47 -1.71 4.47
N ARG A 256 -4.05 -1.27 3.28
CA ARG A 256 -4.76 -0.23 2.49
C ARG A 256 -5.42 -0.75 1.22
N GLU A 257 -4.84 -1.77 0.60
CA GLU A 257 -5.39 -2.45 -0.56
C GLU A 257 -5.33 -3.96 -0.33
N ASN A 258 -6.41 -4.68 -0.63
CA ASN A 258 -6.38 -6.13 -0.68
C ASN A 258 -6.03 -6.56 -2.11
N TYR A 259 -4.85 -7.16 -2.27
CA TYR A 259 -4.32 -7.61 -3.56
C TYR A 259 -4.90 -8.93 -4.08
N LEU A 260 -5.81 -9.55 -3.33
CA LEU A 260 -6.48 -10.78 -3.75
C LEU A 260 -7.17 -10.58 -5.11
N GLY A 261 -6.70 -11.35 -6.09
CA GLY A 261 -7.16 -11.28 -7.48
C GLY A 261 -6.71 -10.03 -8.24
N VAL A 262 -5.67 -9.36 -7.76
CA VAL A 262 -4.95 -8.27 -8.43
C VAL A 262 -3.51 -8.69 -8.71
N LEU A 263 -2.82 -9.18 -7.68
CA LEU A 263 -1.47 -9.72 -7.77
C LEU A 263 -1.47 -11.20 -7.35
N GLN A 264 -0.51 -11.94 -7.87
CA GLN A 264 -0.20 -13.30 -7.49
C GLN A 264 1.30 -13.39 -7.26
N THR A 265 1.67 -13.86 -6.08
CA THR A 265 3.04 -14.20 -5.73
C THR A 265 3.34 -15.65 -6.13
N GLU A 266 4.61 -15.94 -6.38
CA GLU A 266 5.11 -17.27 -6.70
C GLU A 266 6.15 -17.73 -5.67
N ASP A 267 6.40 -19.05 -5.64
CA ASP A 267 7.45 -19.63 -4.82
C ASP A 267 8.81 -19.08 -5.24
N ILE A 268 9.55 -18.52 -4.29
CA ILE A 268 10.82 -17.83 -4.53
C ILE A 268 11.86 -18.79 -5.14
N VAL A 269 12.01 -20.00 -4.60
CA VAL A 269 13.07 -20.93 -5.03
C VAL A 269 12.80 -21.45 -6.44
N GLU A 270 11.55 -21.82 -6.72
CA GLU A 270 11.16 -22.30 -8.07
C GLU A 270 11.24 -21.18 -9.11
N ASN A 271 10.87 -19.95 -8.74
CA ASN A 271 10.98 -18.82 -9.63
C ASN A 271 12.45 -18.44 -9.91
N VAL A 272 13.33 -18.41 -8.90
CA VAL A 272 14.77 -18.16 -9.09
C VAL A 272 15.41 -19.18 -10.04
N LYS A 273 15.10 -20.48 -9.91
CA LYS A 273 15.60 -21.51 -10.85
C LYS A 273 15.26 -21.16 -12.31
N LYS A 274 13.99 -20.81 -12.56
CA LYS A 274 13.52 -20.39 -13.88
C LYS A 274 14.25 -19.14 -14.40
N GLU A 275 14.44 -18.13 -13.55
CA GLU A 275 15.08 -16.88 -13.95
C GLU A 275 16.60 -17.02 -14.17
N VAL A 276 17.26 -17.93 -13.44
CA VAL A 276 18.67 -18.29 -13.68
C VAL A 276 18.87 -18.84 -15.09
N ASP A 277 18.03 -19.77 -15.52
CA ASP A 277 18.11 -20.34 -16.88
C ASP A 277 17.96 -19.26 -17.95
N ILE A 278 16.99 -18.35 -17.78
CA ILE A 278 16.76 -17.22 -18.68
C ILE A 278 17.97 -16.27 -18.73
N LEU A 279 18.59 -15.98 -17.59
CA LEU A 279 19.75 -15.09 -17.53
C LEU A 279 21.00 -15.72 -18.14
N LYS A 280 21.23 -17.02 -17.93
CA LYS A 280 22.30 -17.77 -18.60
C LYS A 280 22.13 -17.76 -20.12
N GLU A 281 20.92 -17.97 -20.63
CA GLU A 281 20.61 -17.87 -22.07
C GLU A 281 20.87 -16.47 -22.64
N LYS A 282 20.66 -15.42 -21.83
CA LYS A 282 20.99 -14.03 -22.19
C LYS A 282 22.48 -13.70 -22.05
N GLY A 283 23.30 -14.65 -21.61
CA GLY A 283 24.75 -14.52 -21.48
C GLY A 283 25.20 -13.81 -20.20
N ALA A 284 24.47 -13.94 -19.09
CA ALA A 284 24.97 -13.47 -17.80
C ALA A 284 26.24 -14.23 -17.37
N ASP A 285 27.25 -13.49 -16.95
CA ASP A 285 28.53 -14.02 -16.45
C ASP A 285 28.46 -14.31 -14.94
N VAL A 286 27.71 -13.48 -14.23
CA VAL A 286 27.50 -13.54 -12.77
C VAL A 286 26.01 -13.34 -12.50
N ILE A 287 25.40 -14.17 -11.65
CA ILE A 287 23.99 -14.01 -11.26
C ILE A 287 23.88 -13.76 -9.76
N VAL A 288 23.28 -12.62 -9.40
CA VAL A 288 22.95 -12.23 -8.02
C VAL A 288 21.44 -12.24 -7.80
N VAL A 289 21.01 -12.80 -6.66
CA VAL A 289 19.63 -12.72 -6.20
C VAL A 289 19.54 -11.68 -5.10
N ILE A 290 18.74 -10.62 -5.32
CA ILE A 290 18.38 -9.62 -4.30
C ILE A 290 17.01 -9.98 -3.73
N ALA A 291 16.99 -10.66 -2.59
CA ALA A 291 15.78 -11.24 -2.03
C ALA A 291 15.33 -10.46 -0.79
N HIS A 292 14.11 -9.92 -0.83
CA HIS A 292 13.38 -9.53 0.36
C HIS A 292 12.86 -10.79 1.07
N SER A 293 13.79 -11.56 1.61
CA SER A 293 13.62 -12.83 2.30
C SER A 293 14.79 -12.99 3.26
N GLY A 294 14.55 -13.55 4.44
CA GLY A 294 15.63 -13.95 5.35
C GLY A 294 16.34 -15.23 4.90
N ILE A 295 17.41 -15.61 5.63
CA ILE A 295 18.19 -16.85 5.39
C ILE A 295 17.31 -18.10 5.47
N GLY A 296 16.48 -18.21 6.51
CA GLY A 296 15.57 -19.35 6.68
C GLY A 296 16.23 -20.65 7.14
N ALA A 297 15.44 -21.71 7.17
CA ALA A 297 15.87 -23.04 7.61
C ALA A 297 16.49 -23.87 6.48
N GLU A 298 17.13 -24.98 6.83
CA GLU A 298 17.73 -25.91 5.85
C GLU A 298 16.69 -26.49 4.89
N LYS A 299 15.51 -26.85 5.42
CA LYS A 299 14.38 -27.40 4.68
C LYS A 299 13.27 -26.38 4.61
N VAL A 300 12.84 -26.06 3.41
CA VAL A 300 11.77 -25.10 3.14
C VAL A 300 10.63 -25.79 2.41
N GLY A 301 9.39 -25.45 2.77
CA GLY A 301 8.20 -25.87 2.05
C GLY A 301 7.87 -24.91 0.91
N SER A 302 6.82 -25.20 0.15
CA SER A 302 6.31 -24.26 -0.85
C SER A 302 5.83 -22.96 -0.20
N MET A 303 6.10 -21.83 -0.84
CA MET A 303 5.70 -20.49 -0.38
C MET A 303 6.31 -20.08 0.98
N THR A 304 7.43 -20.69 1.36
CA THR A 304 8.17 -20.29 2.57
C THR A 304 8.69 -18.86 2.44
N HIS A 305 8.58 -18.06 3.51
CA HIS A 305 8.99 -16.64 3.50
C HIS A 305 10.51 -16.45 3.45
N ASN A 306 11.23 -17.22 4.29
CA ASN A 306 12.68 -17.11 4.45
C ASN A 306 13.37 -18.28 3.76
N VAL A 307 14.05 -18.03 2.64
CA VAL A 307 14.65 -19.07 1.78
C VAL A 307 16.09 -18.76 1.33
N GLY A 308 16.74 -17.73 1.86
CA GLY A 308 18.08 -17.30 1.44
C GLY A 308 19.13 -18.41 1.42
N TYR A 309 19.14 -19.29 2.42
CA TYR A 309 19.99 -20.49 2.45
C TYR A 309 19.67 -21.44 1.29
N ALA A 310 18.39 -21.72 1.03
CA ALA A 310 17.96 -22.61 -0.05
C ALA A 310 18.36 -22.06 -1.44
N LEU A 311 18.35 -20.73 -1.62
CA LEU A 311 18.78 -20.08 -2.86
C LEU A 311 20.27 -20.32 -3.19
N THR A 312 21.13 -20.45 -2.17
CA THR A 312 22.54 -20.79 -2.41
C THR A 312 22.71 -22.17 -3.05
N LYS A 313 21.76 -23.09 -2.87
CA LYS A 313 21.79 -24.43 -3.49
C LYS A 313 21.32 -24.44 -4.96
N VAL A 314 20.78 -23.33 -5.47
CA VAL A 314 20.34 -23.23 -6.86
C VAL A 314 21.55 -23.11 -7.77
N GLU A 315 21.71 -24.06 -8.71
CA GLU A 315 22.82 -24.06 -9.66
C GLU A 315 22.79 -22.82 -10.56
N GLY A 316 23.91 -22.10 -10.66
CA GLY A 316 24.01 -20.86 -11.45
C GLY A 316 23.77 -19.57 -10.70
N VAL A 317 23.25 -19.60 -9.48
CA VAL A 317 23.31 -18.44 -8.57
C VAL A 317 24.73 -18.31 -8.04
N ASP A 318 25.31 -17.11 -8.05
CA ASP A 318 26.68 -16.84 -7.56
C ASP A 318 26.71 -16.11 -6.22
N ALA A 319 25.71 -15.26 -5.97
CA ALA A 319 25.53 -14.52 -4.73
C ALA A 319 24.04 -14.36 -4.37
N VAL A 320 23.74 -14.40 -3.08
CA VAL A 320 22.40 -14.19 -2.52
C VAL A 320 22.48 -13.09 -1.46
N LEU A 321 21.72 -12.01 -1.66
CA LEU A 321 21.63 -10.88 -0.76
C LEU A 321 20.23 -10.89 -0.15
N CYS A 322 20.13 -10.81 1.17
CA CYS A 322 18.91 -11.03 1.93
C CYS A 322 18.53 -9.83 2.81
N GLY A 323 17.23 -9.69 3.06
CA GLY A 323 16.61 -8.70 3.94
C GLY A 323 15.55 -9.34 4.84
N HIS A 324 14.46 -8.61 5.15
CA HIS A 324 13.22 -9.07 5.79
C HIS A 324 13.33 -9.52 7.26
N ALA A 325 14.33 -10.33 7.61
CA ALA A 325 14.49 -10.92 8.94
C ALA A 325 15.28 -10.04 9.94
N HIS A 326 15.73 -8.86 9.51
CA HIS A 326 16.42 -7.83 10.32
C HIS A 326 17.64 -8.33 11.11
N LYS A 327 18.38 -9.27 10.55
CA LYS A 327 19.60 -9.85 11.16
C LYS A 327 20.80 -9.71 10.25
N ASP A 328 21.96 -9.52 10.86
CA ASP A 328 23.24 -9.53 10.14
C ASP A 328 23.72 -10.97 9.91
N PHE A 329 24.18 -11.24 8.71
CA PHE A 329 24.96 -12.42 8.37
C PHE A 329 25.97 -12.06 7.27
N PRO A 330 27.26 -12.40 7.41
CA PRO A 330 27.87 -13.16 8.51
C PRO A 330 27.84 -12.46 9.87
N SER A 331 27.66 -13.23 10.94
CA SER A 331 27.63 -12.71 12.32
C SER A 331 28.02 -13.79 13.33
N LYS A 332 28.82 -13.42 14.33
CA LYS A 332 29.15 -14.29 15.48
C LYS A 332 27.95 -14.50 16.41
N LYS A 333 26.97 -13.58 16.41
CA LYS A 333 25.82 -13.61 17.31
C LYS A 333 24.69 -14.54 16.84
N GLU A 334 24.66 -14.90 15.56
CA GLU A 334 23.62 -15.74 14.96
C GLU A 334 24.08 -17.21 14.82
N ALA A 335 24.40 -17.86 15.95
CA ALA A 335 24.98 -19.20 15.98
C ALA A 335 24.13 -20.27 15.25
N ALA A 336 22.81 -20.08 15.19
CA ALA A 336 21.91 -20.98 14.47
C ALA A 336 22.20 -21.05 12.96
N TYR A 337 22.54 -19.93 12.32
CA TYR A 337 22.88 -19.91 10.89
C TYR A 337 24.28 -20.47 10.63
N ASN A 338 25.23 -20.19 11.53
CA ASN A 338 26.58 -20.74 11.45
C ASN A 338 26.62 -22.28 11.55
N SER A 339 25.56 -22.88 12.12
CA SER A 339 25.42 -24.33 12.27
C SER A 339 24.73 -25.02 11.08
N LEU A 340 24.30 -24.27 10.06
CA LEU A 340 23.66 -24.86 8.88
C LEU A 340 24.68 -25.65 8.03
N PRO A 341 24.28 -26.79 7.43
CA PRO A 341 25.18 -27.56 6.58
C PRO A 341 25.71 -26.75 5.39
N GLY A 342 27.02 -26.87 5.12
CA GLY A 342 27.67 -26.17 4.01
C GLY A 342 28.02 -24.71 4.28
N VAL A 343 27.82 -24.21 5.51
CA VAL A 343 28.36 -22.92 5.96
C VAL A 343 29.81 -23.13 6.42
N ASP A 344 30.74 -22.39 5.82
CA ASP A 344 32.13 -22.36 6.26
C ASP A 344 32.29 -21.35 7.40
N PRO A 345 32.69 -21.75 8.62
CA PRO A 345 32.79 -20.84 9.76
C PRO A 345 33.95 -19.84 9.66
N ILE A 346 34.92 -20.07 8.77
CA ILE A 346 36.08 -19.19 8.57
C ILE A 346 35.76 -18.17 7.49
N THR A 347 35.31 -18.62 6.32
CA THR A 347 35.04 -17.74 5.17
C THR A 347 33.62 -17.19 5.15
N SER A 348 32.72 -17.74 5.97
CA SER A 348 31.28 -17.45 5.98
C SER A 348 30.55 -17.74 4.66
N LEU A 349 31.20 -18.45 3.72
CA LEU A 349 30.56 -18.87 2.49
C LEU A 349 29.54 -19.96 2.78
N VAL A 350 28.44 -19.94 2.04
CA VAL A 350 27.33 -20.88 2.20
C VAL A 350 27.17 -21.66 0.91
N ASN A 351 27.40 -22.97 0.98
CA ASN A 351 27.49 -23.86 -0.19
C ASN A 351 28.48 -23.33 -1.24
N GLY A 352 29.60 -22.76 -0.78
CA GLY A 352 30.64 -22.17 -1.63
C GLY A 352 30.30 -20.82 -2.26
N LYS A 353 29.21 -20.16 -1.84
CA LYS A 353 28.70 -18.91 -2.41
C LYS A 353 28.56 -17.82 -1.36
N SER A 354 28.51 -16.57 -1.82
CA SER A 354 28.24 -15.41 -0.96
C SER A 354 26.76 -15.40 -0.58
N LEU A 355 26.47 -15.46 0.71
CA LEU A 355 25.15 -15.20 1.29
C LEU A 355 25.32 -14.10 2.33
N VAL A 356 24.63 -12.98 2.16
CA VAL A 356 24.75 -11.82 3.07
C VAL A 356 23.36 -11.35 3.45
N GLN A 357 23.13 -11.04 4.72
CA GLN A 357 21.89 -10.45 5.22
C GLN A 357 22.20 -9.25 6.12
N VAL A 358 21.39 -8.20 6.05
CA VAL A 358 21.60 -6.97 6.83
C VAL A 358 20.47 -6.73 7.83
N LYS A 359 20.77 -5.97 8.88
CA LYS A 359 19.75 -5.33 9.74
C LYS A 359 18.95 -4.25 9.00
N SER A 360 17.86 -3.84 9.63
CA SER A 360 16.95 -2.79 9.16
C SER A 360 17.38 -1.36 9.53
N ARG A 361 16.59 -0.37 9.09
CA ARG A 361 16.66 1.06 9.47
C ARG A 361 18.03 1.70 9.22
N GLY A 362 18.75 1.21 8.22
CA GLY A 362 20.10 1.69 7.89
C GLY A 362 21.12 1.41 9.00
N ALA A 363 20.96 0.33 9.77
CA ALA A 363 21.92 -0.05 10.81
C ALA A 363 23.20 -0.70 10.26
N SER A 364 23.14 -1.22 9.04
CA SER A 364 24.26 -1.91 8.40
C SER A 364 24.16 -1.89 6.89
N ILE A 365 25.32 -2.00 6.21
CA ILE A 365 25.39 -2.39 4.80
C ILE A 365 25.99 -3.78 4.66
N GLY A 366 25.52 -4.50 3.64
CA GLY A 366 26.08 -5.78 3.26
C GLY A 366 27.00 -5.63 2.06
N ILE A 367 28.08 -6.41 2.07
CA ILE A 367 29.10 -6.40 1.02
C ILE A 367 29.36 -7.85 0.58
N ALA A 368 29.28 -8.08 -0.72
CA ALA A 368 29.73 -9.33 -1.34
C ALA A 368 30.73 -9.00 -2.45
N ASP A 369 31.97 -9.46 -2.28
CA ASP A 369 33.06 -9.29 -3.24
C ASP A 369 33.24 -10.58 -4.04
N LEU A 370 33.31 -10.43 -5.37
CA LEU A 370 33.60 -11.49 -6.31
C LEU A 370 34.88 -11.12 -7.07
N GLU A 371 35.91 -11.95 -6.93
CA GLU A 371 37.14 -11.81 -7.69
C GLU A 371 36.98 -12.53 -9.03
N LEU A 372 37.06 -11.78 -10.12
CA LEU A 372 36.78 -12.24 -11.47
C LEU A 372 38.07 -12.34 -12.28
N SER A 373 38.31 -13.51 -12.87
CA SER A 373 39.32 -13.69 -13.91
C SER A 373 38.65 -13.72 -15.28
N ASP A 374 39.42 -13.31 -16.29
CA ASP A 374 39.03 -13.37 -17.69
C ASP A 374 40.05 -14.22 -18.44
N SER A 375 39.60 -15.33 -19.00
CA SER A 375 40.38 -16.21 -19.87
C SER A 375 39.63 -16.39 -21.18
N ASP A 376 40.20 -15.93 -22.30
CA ASP A 376 39.59 -15.99 -23.63
C ASP A 376 38.20 -15.34 -23.75
N ASN A 377 37.97 -14.19 -23.08
CA ASN A 377 36.68 -13.50 -22.96
C ASN A 377 35.60 -14.33 -22.24
N LYS A 378 36.02 -15.28 -21.40
CA LYS A 378 35.13 -16.02 -20.50
C LYS A 378 35.42 -15.61 -19.06
N ILE A 379 34.43 -15.00 -18.44
CA ILE A 379 34.49 -14.58 -17.04
C ILE A 379 34.34 -15.82 -16.13
N SER A 380 35.17 -15.89 -15.09
CA SER A 380 35.02 -16.89 -14.03
C SER A 380 35.30 -16.29 -12.66
N ILE A 381 34.59 -16.76 -11.64
CA ILE A 381 34.76 -16.27 -10.27
C ILE A 381 35.80 -17.14 -9.57
N VAL A 382 36.96 -16.57 -9.27
CA VAL A 382 38.11 -17.27 -8.66
C VAL A 382 38.23 -17.03 -7.16
N GLY A 383 37.56 -16.01 -6.63
CA GLY A 383 37.57 -15.66 -5.20
C GLY A 383 36.23 -15.06 -4.75
N ARG A 384 35.90 -15.23 -3.46
CA ARG A 384 34.70 -14.69 -2.83
C ARG A 384 35.01 -14.19 -1.44
N ASN A 385 34.42 -13.06 -1.08
CA ASN A 385 34.43 -12.56 0.28
C ASN A 385 33.07 -11.94 0.62
N SER A 386 32.63 -12.04 1.86
CA SER A 386 31.34 -11.52 2.34
C SER A 386 31.54 -10.82 3.68
N SER A 387 30.97 -9.63 3.84
CA SER A 387 31.12 -8.86 5.09
C SER A 387 29.93 -7.94 5.35
N ILE A 388 29.82 -7.49 6.59
CA ILE A 388 28.86 -6.50 7.07
C ILE A 388 29.63 -5.30 7.60
N ARG A 389 29.16 -4.08 7.32
CA ARG A 389 29.60 -2.87 8.04
C ARG A 389 28.44 -2.30 8.81
N ASN A 390 28.64 -2.09 10.11
CA ASN A 390 27.64 -1.54 11.00
C ASN A 390 27.81 -0.03 11.15
N VAL A 391 26.70 0.69 11.16
CA VAL A 391 26.67 2.08 11.61
C VAL A 391 26.90 2.11 13.11
N ASN A 392 27.75 3.03 13.55
CA ASN A 392 27.99 3.29 14.97
C ASN A 392 27.90 4.80 15.26
N ALA A 393 28.08 5.18 16.52
CA ALA A 393 27.96 6.58 16.95
C ALA A 393 28.92 7.53 16.22
N ASN A 394 30.06 7.03 15.73
CA ASN A 394 31.08 7.81 15.03
C ASN A 394 30.87 7.88 13.51
N THR A 395 29.95 7.09 12.96
CA THR A 395 29.62 7.17 11.53
C THR A 395 28.94 8.51 11.23
N LEU A 396 29.59 9.35 10.41
CA LEU A 396 29.05 10.66 10.04
C LEU A 396 27.84 10.51 9.13
N ALA A 397 26.85 11.39 9.30
CA ALA A 397 25.70 11.45 8.40
C ALA A 397 26.03 12.20 7.12
N ASP A 398 25.66 11.65 5.97
CA ASP A 398 25.68 12.34 4.69
C ASP A 398 24.59 13.42 4.67
N GLN A 399 25.01 14.69 4.54
CA GLN A 399 24.09 15.81 4.61
C GLN A 399 23.09 15.84 3.45
N ALA A 400 23.49 15.46 2.24
CA ALA A 400 22.60 15.51 1.08
C ALA A 400 21.49 14.44 1.18
N VAL A 401 21.80 13.28 1.75
CA VAL A 401 20.79 12.27 2.10
C VAL A 401 19.90 12.75 3.23
N ASN A 402 20.48 13.39 4.26
CA ASN A 402 19.71 13.94 5.38
C ASN A 402 18.70 15.02 4.91
N ASP A 403 19.11 15.87 3.97
CA ASP A 403 18.31 16.95 3.39
C ASP A 403 17.11 16.43 2.57
N CYS A 404 17.08 15.14 2.20
CA CYS A 404 15.92 14.54 1.52
C CYS A 404 14.65 14.56 2.39
N MET A 405 14.78 14.60 3.72
CA MET A 405 13.64 14.81 4.62
C MET A 405 13.08 16.24 4.53
N GLY A 406 13.93 17.25 4.30
CA GLY A 406 13.52 18.66 4.21
C GLY A 406 12.68 19.11 5.42
N ASP A 407 11.53 19.75 5.14
CA ASP A 407 10.61 20.24 6.16
C ASP A 407 10.00 19.16 7.05
N TRP A 408 10.00 17.89 6.62
CA TRP A 408 9.45 16.79 7.41
C TRP A 408 10.18 16.60 8.73
N THR A 409 11.49 16.85 8.77
CA THR A 409 12.26 16.80 10.03
C THR A 409 11.64 17.70 11.09
N ARG A 410 11.35 18.96 10.73
CA ARG A 410 10.76 19.94 11.65
C ARG A 410 9.32 19.56 12.02
N ILE A 411 8.53 19.07 11.05
CA ILE A 411 7.14 18.66 11.29
C ILE A 411 7.09 17.50 12.27
N PHE A 412 7.89 16.45 12.06
CA PHE A 412 7.90 15.28 12.91
C PHE A 412 8.47 15.54 14.30
N LEU A 413 9.56 16.32 14.41
CA LEU A 413 10.07 16.73 15.71
C LEU A 413 9.05 17.58 16.49
N SER A 414 8.26 18.42 15.79
CA SER A 414 7.17 19.16 16.42
C SER A 414 6.01 18.27 16.84
N ASP A 415 5.69 17.23 16.06
CA ASP A 415 4.64 16.27 16.39
C ASP A 415 5.03 15.43 17.61
N CYS A 416 6.22 14.83 17.59
CA CYS A 416 6.66 13.94 18.66
C CYS A 416 6.86 14.69 20.00
N SER A 417 7.25 15.97 19.95
CA SER A 417 7.42 16.83 21.14
C SER A 417 6.15 17.52 21.62
N GLU A 418 5.00 17.29 20.96
CA GLU A 418 3.73 17.85 21.39
C GLU A 418 3.38 17.37 22.80
N ILE A 419 3.20 18.34 23.72
CA ILE A 419 2.77 18.06 25.09
C ILE A 419 1.27 17.76 25.07
N LEU A 420 0.90 16.52 25.42
CA LEU A 420 -0.50 16.11 25.51
C LEU A 420 -1.09 16.51 26.87
N CYS A 421 -0.30 16.43 27.95
CA CYS A 421 -0.69 16.84 29.29
C CYS A 421 0.50 16.97 30.25
N GLU A 422 0.27 17.66 31.37
CA GLU A 422 1.16 17.64 32.53
C GLU A 422 0.85 16.44 33.43
N ILE A 423 1.90 15.80 33.94
CA ILE A 423 1.83 14.73 34.93
C ILE A 423 1.61 15.34 36.33
N GLY A 424 0.82 14.66 37.15
CA GLY A 424 0.54 15.10 38.51
C GLY A 424 1.78 15.13 39.40
N ASN A 425 1.82 16.06 40.35
CA ASN A 425 2.84 16.02 41.40
C ASN A 425 2.77 14.68 42.17
N ARG A 426 3.93 14.04 42.37
CA ARG A 426 4.10 12.70 42.96
C ARG A 426 3.44 11.55 42.18
N THR A 427 3.21 11.73 40.88
CA THR A 427 2.80 10.64 39.99
C THR A 427 4.05 10.10 39.30
N GLU A 428 4.25 8.78 39.40
CA GLU A 428 5.47 8.11 38.98
C GLU A 428 5.17 7.19 37.78
N LEU A 429 5.30 7.71 36.56
CA LEU A 429 5.13 6.90 35.36
C LEU A 429 6.42 6.14 35.04
N GLN A 430 6.75 5.18 35.90
CA GLN A 430 7.95 4.34 35.80
C GLN A 430 7.68 2.86 36.04
N ASN A 431 8.68 2.02 35.71
CA ASN A 431 8.61 0.57 35.92
C ASN A 431 9.87 -0.10 36.49
N TYR A 432 10.78 0.63 37.13
CA TYR A 432 11.99 0.09 37.76
C TYR A 432 11.72 -1.08 38.72
N PHE A 433 10.60 -1.04 39.44
CA PHE A 433 10.19 -2.06 40.41
C PHE A 433 8.82 -2.66 40.10
N GLY A 434 8.36 -2.57 38.85
CA GLY A 434 7.01 -2.99 38.44
C GLY A 434 6.71 -4.50 38.58
N THR A 435 7.70 -5.32 38.92
CA THR A 435 7.52 -6.74 39.27
C THR A 435 7.26 -6.95 40.76
N GLN A 436 7.34 -5.92 41.60
CA GLN A 436 7.23 -6.04 43.06
C GLN A 436 5.99 -5.35 43.62
N GLU A 437 5.53 -4.32 42.94
CA GLU A 437 4.41 -3.48 43.37
C GLU A 437 3.66 -2.91 42.16
N ASP A 438 2.45 -2.44 42.43
CA ASP A 438 1.69 -1.71 41.43
C ASP A 438 2.27 -0.30 41.18
N THR A 439 2.16 0.18 39.94
CA THR A 439 2.72 1.49 39.52
C THR A 439 1.70 2.33 38.77
N ASP A 440 1.80 3.67 38.88
CA ASP A 440 0.91 4.57 38.13
C ASP A 440 0.96 4.33 36.61
N LEU A 441 2.12 3.91 36.10
CA LEU A 441 2.32 3.59 34.69
C LEU A 441 1.46 2.40 34.23
N ILE A 442 1.50 1.27 34.93
CA ILE A 442 0.75 0.08 34.51
C ILE A 442 -0.74 0.25 34.79
N GLN A 443 -1.09 0.95 35.86
CA GLN A 443 -2.45 1.41 36.13
C GLN A 443 -2.98 2.25 34.97
N LEU A 444 -2.20 3.19 34.43
CA LEU A 444 -2.60 3.97 33.25
C LEU A 444 -2.83 3.08 32.03
N MET A 445 -1.89 2.18 31.74
CA MET A 445 -1.96 1.25 30.60
C MET A 445 -3.21 0.37 30.67
N ASN A 446 -3.60 -0.04 31.88
CA ASN A 446 -4.77 -0.84 32.13
C ASN A 446 -6.06 -0.01 32.16
N ASN A 447 -6.05 1.21 32.70
CA ASN A 447 -7.19 2.13 32.65
C ASN A 447 -7.59 2.45 31.21
N ILE A 448 -6.61 2.64 30.32
CA ILE A 448 -6.82 2.76 28.88
C ILE A 448 -7.57 1.52 28.35
N LYS A 449 -7.12 0.31 28.71
CA LYS A 449 -7.70 -0.95 28.21
C LYS A 449 -9.11 -1.20 28.76
N VAL A 450 -9.32 -0.98 30.06
CA VAL A 450 -10.62 -1.06 30.72
C VAL A 450 -11.58 -0.03 30.09
N GLY A 451 -11.12 1.21 29.92
CA GLY A 451 -11.89 2.26 29.28
C GLY A 451 -12.31 1.89 27.84
N TYR A 452 -11.39 1.30 27.07
CA TYR A 452 -11.68 0.83 25.71
C TYR A 452 -12.73 -0.28 25.74
N GLY A 453 -12.53 -1.30 26.59
CA GLY A 453 -13.44 -2.43 26.73
C GLY A 453 -14.84 -1.98 27.14
N LEU A 454 -14.95 -1.10 28.14
CA LEU A 454 -16.23 -0.53 28.59
C LEU A 454 -16.93 0.20 27.45
N ASN A 455 -16.22 1.04 26.69
CA ASN A 455 -16.79 1.74 25.55
C ASN A 455 -17.26 0.77 24.45
N TYR A 456 -16.46 -0.26 24.17
CA TYR A 456 -16.73 -1.26 23.13
C TYR A 456 -17.98 -2.10 23.44
N ILE A 457 -18.06 -2.70 24.62
CA ILE A 457 -19.19 -3.56 25.00
C ILE A 457 -20.48 -2.78 25.27
N ASN A 458 -20.42 -1.46 25.44
CA ASN A 458 -21.62 -0.65 25.66
C ASN A 458 -22.19 -0.05 24.37
N ASN A 459 -21.39 0.10 23.31
CA ASN A 459 -21.83 0.71 22.06
C ASN A 459 -21.81 -0.21 20.84
N ILE A 460 -20.95 -1.22 20.84
CA ILE A 460 -20.72 -2.10 19.67
C ILE A 460 -21.28 -3.49 20.00
N GLU A 461 -20.65 -4.22 20.92
CA GLU A 461 -21.05 -5.59 21.27
C GLU A 461 -21.83 -5.64 22.59
N THR A 462 -23.07 -5.12 22.54
CA THR A 462 -23.92 -4.91 23.74
C THR A 462 -24.30 -6.15 24.52
N GLU A 463 -24.13 -7.35 23.95
CA GLU A 463 -24.37 -8.62 24.65
C GLU A 463 -23.39 -8.86 25.81
N TYR A 464 -22.17 -8.29 25.73
CA TYR A 464 -21.13 -8.41 26.76
C TYR A 464 -21.25 -7.37 27.86
N LYS A 465 -22.17 -6.41 27.76
CA LYS A 465 -22.34 -5.29 28.72
C LYS A 465 -22.50 -5.72 30.18
N LYS A 466 -22.99 -6.93 30.41
CA LYS A 466 -23.19 -7.52 31.74
C LYS A 466 -21.90 -8.00 32.41
N TYR A 467 -20.83 -8.19 31.63
CA TYR A 467 -19.57 -8.71 32.13
C TYR A 467 -18.63 -7.57 32.57
N PRO A 468 -17.87 -7.78 33.64
CA PRO A 468 -16.78 -6.90 34.02
C PRO A 468 -15.68 -6.86 32.96
N VAL A 469 -14.99 -5.72 32.87
CA VAL A 469 -13.84 -5.55 31.97
C VAL A 469 -12.56 -5.60 32.79
N VAL A 470 -11.58 -6.37 32.32
CA VAL A 470 -10.25 -6.51 32.92
C VAL A 470 -9.20 -6.02 31.93
N GLY A 471 -8.34 -5.10 32.37
CA GLY A 471 -7.15 -4.71 31.60
C GLY A 471 -6.01 -5.67 31.92
N ALA A 472 -5.29 -6.14 30.91
CA ALA A 472 -4.09 -6.96 31.09
C ALA A 472 -2.91 -6.35 30.31
N SER A 473 -1.86 -5.97 31.03
CA SER A 473 -0.71 -5.26 30.48
C SER A 473 0.60 -5.89 30.91
N SER A 474 1.57 -5.84 30.02
CA SER A 474 2.99 -6.07 30.28
C SER A 474 3.73 -4.83 29.78
N TYR A 475 4.95 -4.61 30.27
CA TYR A 475 5.77 -3.49 29.85
C TYR A 475 6.51 -3.84 28.56
N ILE A 476 6.76 -2.85 27.71
CA ILE A 476 7.53 -3.05 26.47
C ILE A 476 9.02 -2.74 26.61
N LYS A 477 9.40 -2.01 27.67
CA LYS A 477 10.77 -1.74 28.10
C LYS A 477 10.93 -2.35 29.49
N TYR A 478 11.88 -3.25 29.69
CA TYR A 478 11.99 -4.06 30.90
C TYR A 478 13.45 -4.46 31.22
N GLY A 479 14.42 -3.64 30.80
CA GLY A 479 15.84 -3.81 31.13
C GLY A 479 16.57 -4.89 30.32
N SER A 480 16.01 -5.32 29.17
CA SER A 480 16.63 -6.36 28.35
C SER A 480 17.66 -5.83 27.36
N GLY A 481 17.52 -4.56 26.95
CA GLY A 481 18.45 -3.89 26.06
C GLY A 481 19.68 -3.36 26.80
N ASP A 482 19.47 -2.32 27.60
CA ASP A 482 20.46 -1.69 28.47
C ASP A 482 19.75 -1.02 29.68
N SER A 483 20.49 -0.30 30.54
CA SER A 483 19.92 0.37 31.71
C SER A 483 18.88 1.46 31.39
N ARG A 484 18.80 1.93 30.14
CA ARG A 484 17.80 2.90 29.66
C ARG A 484 16.57 2.21 29.06
N ASP A 485 16.55 0.88 29.02
CA ASP A 485 15.39 0.08 28.62
C ASP A 485 14.36 -0.01 29.76
N TYR A 486 14.09 1.12 30.42
CA TYR A 486 13.02 1.32 31.39
C TYR A 486 12.18 2.52 30.95
N ILE A 487 10.95 2.58 31.44
CA ILE A 487 10.08 3.73 31.25
C ILE A 487 10.26 4.61 32.48
N ASP A 488 10.57 5.89 32.25
CA ASP A 488 10.56 6.93 33.27
C ASP A 488 10.10 8.22 32.62
N ILE A 489 8.84 8.59 32.88
CA ILE A 489 8.20 9.77 32.32
C ILE A 489 7.77 10.68 33.46
N SER A 490 8.35 11.88 33.49
CA SER A 490 8.05 12.91 34.48
C SER A 490 7.83 14.29 33.85
N GLY A 491 7.16 15.17 34.57
CA GLY A 491 6.82 16.52 34.07
C GLY A 491 5.73 16.48 33.00
N ASP A 492 6.10 16.60 31.74
CA ASP A 492 5.17 16.64 30.61
C ASP A 492 5.07 15.28 29.91
N PHE A 493 3.84 14.79 29.75
CA PHE A 493 3.56 13.63 28.90
C PHE A 493 3.44 14.09 27.43
N LYS A 494 4.41 13.70 26.61
CA LYS A 494 4.49 14.07 25.19
C LYS A 494 3.84 13.01 24.30
N ARG A 495 3.55 13.36 23.05
CA ARG A 495 3.06 12.42 22.04
C ARG A 495 4.02 11.24 21.85
N SER A 496 5.33 11.49 21.86
CA SER A 496 6.34 10.43 21.77
C SER A 496 6.27 9.42 22.91
N ASN A 497 5.81 9.82 24.11
CA ASN A 497 5.70 8.91 25.24
C ASN A 497 4.62 7.84 25.07
N ILE A 498 3.70 7.99 24.12
CA ILE A 498 2.78 6.90 23.75
C ILE A 498 3.58 5.67 23.27
N TYR A 499 4.73 5.90 22.63
CA TYR A 499 5.57 4.85 22.11
C TYR A 499 6.41 4.13 23.17
N ASP A 500 6.61 4.76 24.32
CA ASP A 500 7.11 4.08 25.53
C ASP A 500 6.06 3.11 26.11
N LEU A 501 4.77 3.32 25.83
CA LEU A 501 3.69 2.43 26.28
C LEU A 501 3.41 1.30 25.29
N ILE A 502 3.39 1.63 23.98
CA ILE A 502 3.11 0.69 22.89
C ILE A 502 3.88 1.07 21.61
N ASN A 503 4.52 0.12 20.94
CA ASN A 503 5.19 0.42 19.66
C ASN A 503 4.19 0.69 18.51
N TYR A 504 4.67 1.22 17.36
CA TYR A 504 3.86 1.48 16.16
C TYR A 504 3.03 0.28 15.65
N ARG A 505 3.35 -0.94 16.06
CA ARG A 505 2.81 -2.19 15.51
C ARG A 505 1.80 -2.86 16.45
N THR A 506 1.70 -2.37 17.68
CA THR A 506 0.93 -3.00 18.75
C THR A 506 -0.57 -2.87 18.50
N LYS A 507 -1.25 -4.01 18.34
CA LYS A 507 -2.72 -4.09 18.25
C LYS A 507 -3.35 -4.15 19.64
N LEU A 508 -4.67 -4.02 19.71
CA LEU A 508 -5.42 -4.27 20.95
C LEU A 508 -6.49 -5.33 20.70
N PHE A 509 -6.57 -6.30 21.60
CA PHE A 509 -7.44 -7.47 21.52
C PHE A 509 -8.42 -7.53 22.69
N LEU A 510 -9.59 -8.09 22.43
CA LEU A 510 -10.67 -8.28 23.41
C LEU A 510 -11.09 -9.74 23.39
N TYR A 511 -11.10 -10.37 24.56
CA TYR A 511 -11.44 -11.78 24.74
C TYR A 511 -12.55 -11.94 25.77
N GLU A 512 -13.42 -12.92 25.56
CA GLU A 512 -14.25 -13.48 26.62
C GLU A 512 -13.41 -14.54 27.35
N MET A 513 -13.27 -14.41 28.67
CA MET A 513 -12.54 -15.35 29.50
C MET A 513 -13.34 -15.75 30.73
N THR A 514 -13.25 -17.03 31.09
CA THR A 514 -13.77 -17.56 32.36
C THR A 514 -12.82 -17.26 33.52
N GLY A 515 -13.33 -17.32 34.76
CA GLY A 515 -12.52 -17.18 35.96
C GLY A 515 -11.37 -18.20 36.04
N SER A 516 -11.61 -19.43 35.57
CA SER A 516 -10.55 -20.44 35.46
C SER A 516 -9.48 -20.05 34.44
N GLN A 517 -9.85 -19.59 33.24
CA GLN A 517 -8.88 -19.17 32.23
C GLN A 517 -8.04 -17.97 32.70
N LEU A 518 -8.69 -17.01 33.36
CA LEU A 518 -8.03 -15.85 33.95
C LEU A 518 -7.01 -16.28 35.02
N ARG A 519 -7.38 -17.23 35.88
CA ARG A 519 -6.48 -17.81 36.89
C ARG A 519 -5.27 -18.49 36.26
N GLU A 520 -5.44 -19.27 35.20
CA GLU A 520 -4.33 -19.94 34.52
C GLU A 520 -3.35 -18.93 33.88
N TRP A 521 -3.83 -17.79 33.36
CA TRP A 521 -2.93 -16.72 32.89
C TRP A 521 -2.15 -16.10 34.05
N LEU A 522 -2.82 -15.78 35.16
CA LEU A 522 -2.16 -15.25 36.36
C LEU A 522 -1.10 -16.23 36.91
N GLU A 523 -1.39 -17.53 36.96
CA GLU A 523 -0.45 -18.58 37.38
C GLU A 523 0.79 -18.64 36.48
N TRP A 524 0.60 -18.52 35.16
CA TRP A 524 1.72 -18.47 34.23
C TRP A 524 2.56 -17.19 34.38
N SER A 525 1.91 -16.03 34.52
CA SER A 525 2.57 -14.74 34.76
C SER A 525 3.41 -14.78 36.05
N ALA A 526 2.86 -15.36 37.12
CA ALA A 526 3.54 -15.56 38.40
C ALA A 526 4.69 -16.59 38.37
N GLY A 527 4.91 -17.28 37.25
CA GLY A 527 6.00 -18.23 37.06
C GLY A 527 7.39 -17.60 37.05
N CYS A 528 7.49 -16.26 36.92
CA CYS A 528 8.74 -15.52 36.91
C CYS A 528 9.44 -15.42 38.28
N TYR A 529 8.69 -15.47 39.38
CA TYR A 529 9.26 -15.40 40.73
C TYR A 529 10.06 -16.65 41.09
N GLU A 530 11.15 -16.47 41.81
CA GLU A 530 11.94 -17.58 42.34
C GLU A 530 11.15 -18.35 43.41
N THR A 531 11.28 -19.68 43.46
CA THR A 531 10.63 -20.45 44.52
C THR A 531 11.38 -20.23 45.83
N GLN A 532 10.65 -19.89 46.90
CA GLN A 532 11.23 -19.49 48.19
C GLN A 532 11.45 -20.68 49.12
N ASP A 533 12.20 -21.67 48.64
CA ASP A 533 12.48 -22.93 49.33
C ASP A 533 13.90 -23.03 49.90
N GLY A 534 14.74 -22.01 49.67
CA GLY A 534 16.14 -22.00 50.09
C GLY A 534 17.10 -22.79 49.19
N SER A 535 16.66 -23.25 48.01
CA SER A 535 17.49 -24.06 47.09
C SER A 535 18.58 -23.25 46.37
N GLN A 536 18.37 -21.94 46.19
CA GLN A 536 19.33 -21.00 45.62
C GLN A 536 19.60 -19.88 46.63
N LEU A 537 20.70 -19.98 47.38
CA LEU A 537 21.15 -18.94 48.30
C LEU A 537 22.28 -18.11 47.68
N LEU A 538 22.26 -16.80 47.90
CA LEU A 538 23.16 -15.83 47.27
C LEU A 538 24.12 -15.13 48.25
N ASP A 539 24.25 -15.66 49.46
CA ASP A 539 25.11 -15.09 50.51
C ASP A 539 26.57 -14.95 50.07
N GLU A 540 27.05 -15.88 49.25
CA GLU A 540 28.41 -15.87 48.72
C GLU A 540 28.56 -14.91 47.54
N ASP A 541 27.49 -14.70 46.76
CA ASP A 541 27.47 -13.78 45.61
C ASP A 541 27.36 -12.31 46.05
N PHE A 542 26.69 -12.05 47.18
CA PHE A 542 26.48 -10.69 47.72
C PHE A 542 26.88 -10.58 49.20
N PRO A 543 28.16 -10.79 49.56
CA PRO A 543 28.61 -10.86 50.95
C PRO A 543 28.40 -9.54 51.72
N SER A 544 28.36 -8.40 51.02
CA SER A 544 28.11 -7.07 51.61
C SER A 544 26.65 -6.79 51.92
N LEU A 545 25.70 -7.55 51.36
CA LEU A 545 24.26 -7.43 51.61
C LEU A 545 23.74 -8.48 52.59
N LYS A 546 24.60 -9.41 53.00
CA LYS A 546 24.26 -10.47 53.94
C LYS A 546 23.92 -9.88 55.30
N GLY A 547 22.70 -10.15 55.76
CA GLY A 547 22.22 -9.78 57.09
C GLY A 547 21.97 -11.02 57.96
N ASP A 548 21.04 -10.89 58.90
CA ASP A 548 20.61 -11.98 59.80
C ASP A 548 19.84 -13.11 59.07
N LYS A 549 19.41 -12.86 57.83
CA LYS A 549 18.68 -13.80 56.99
C LYS A 549 19.47 -14.10 55.71
N PRO A 550 19.42 -15.35 55.21
CA PRO A 550 20.04 -15.69 53.94
C PRO A 550 19.39 -14.97 52.75
N LEU A 551 20.17 -14.72 51.71
CA LEU A 551 19.76 -14.02 50.48
C LEU A 551 19.22 -14.99 49.43
N GLN A 552 18.14 -14.61 48.73
CA GLN A 552 17.65 -15.27 47.50
C GLN A 552 17.26 -14.25 46.44
N TYR A 553 17.16 -14.63 45.16
CA TYR A 553 16.57 -13.71 44.18
C TYR A 553 15.05 -13.60 44.37
N ALA A 554 14.49 -12.41 44.09
CA ALA A 554 13.04 -12.24 44.00
C ALA A 554 12.46 -12.91 42.73
N LEU A 555 13.19 -12.84 41.62
CA LEU A 555 12.84 -13.39 40.32
C LEU A 555 13.84 -14.47 39.92
N LYS A 556 13.40 -15.50 39.18
CA LYS A 556 14.35 -16.49 38.65
C LYS A 556 15.38 -15.79 37.77
N GLN A 557 16.62 -16.27 37.79
CA GLN A 557 17.75 -15.63 37.13
C GLN A 557 17.49 -15.21 35.66
N LYS A 558 16.80 -16.06 34.88
CA LYS A 558 16.46 -15.77 33.48
C LYS A 558 15.50 -14.58 33.28
N TYR A 559 14.76 -14.18 34.31
CA TYR A 559 13.83 -13.05 34.30
C TYR A 559 14.42 -11.76 34.89
N LEU A 560 15.65 -11.78 35.41
CA LEU A 560 16.30 -10.58 35.97
C LEU A 560 16.45 -9.45 34.93
N ASN A 561 16.63 -9.81 33.65
CA ASN A 561 16.73 -8.85 32.53
C ASN A 561 15.68 -9.11 31.43
N ASP A 562 14.79 -10.10 31.55
CA ASP A 562 13.77 -10.40 30.53
C ASP A 562 12.46 -10.82 31.18
N TRP A 563 11.74 -9.85 31.73
CA TRP A 563 10.43 -10.04 32.35
C TRP A 563 9.29 -9.52 31.45
N LYS A 564 9.48 -9.52 30.12
CA LYS A 564 8.47 -9.13 29.10
C LYS A 564 7.14 -9.86 29.20
N ASN A 565 7.18 -11.05 29.81
CA ASN A 565 6.06 -11.96 29.98
C ASN A 565 5.38 -11.81 31.34
N PHE A 566 5.79 -10.84 32.17
CA PHE A 566 5.09 -10.49 33.39
C PHE A 566 3.89 -9.58 33.06
N PHE A 567 2.70 -10.05 33.39
CA PHE A 567 1.44 -9.34 33.19
C PHE A 567 0.84 -8.89 34.52
N VAL A 568 0.38 -7.65 34.53
CA VAL A 568 -0.43 -7.03 35.59
C VAL A 568 -1.85 -6.84 35.09
N PHE A 569 -2.80 -7.20 35.94
CA PHE A 569 -4.23 -7.19 35.64
C PHE A 569 -4.97 -6.19 36.52
N ASP A 570 -5.95 -5.51 35.95
CA ASP A 570 -6.73 -4.46 36.59
C ASP A 570 -8.22 -4.69 36.38
N GLY A 571 -9.02 -4.38 37.40
CA GLY A 571 -10.44 -4.74 37.46
C GLY A 571 -10.70 -6.08 38.18
N ILE A 572 -9.68 -6.66 38.79
CA ILE A 572 -9.69 -7.82 39.69
C ILE A 572 -8.61 -7.58 40.74
N GLU A 573 -8.65 -8.31 41.84
CA GLU A 573 -7.62 -8.23 42.88
C GLU A 573 -7.02 -9.61 43.13
N TYR A 574 -5.70 -9.72 43.28
CA TYR A 574 -5.03 -11.02 43.38
C TYR A 574 -3.73 -11.02 44.18
N LYS A 575 -3.36 -12.18 44.71
CA LYS A 575 -2.20 -12.33 45.59
C LYS A 575 -1.32 -13.48 45.14
N ILE A 576 -0.04 -13.18 44.90
CA ILE A 576 0.98 -14.13 44.47
C ILE A 576 1.75 -14.62 45.71
N ASN A 577 1.94 -15.93 45.84
CA ASN A 577 2.78 -16.55 46.87
C ASN A 577 3.86 -17.44 46.24
N PRO A 578 5.12 -16.96 46.12
CA PRO A 578 6.22 -17.74 45.57
C PRO A 578 6.83 -18.78 46.51
N GLU A 579 6.36 -18.95 47.77
CA GLU A 579 6.70 -20.14 48.57
C GLU A 579 6.17 -21.45 47.92
N VAL A 580 5.21 -21.31 47.02
CA VAL A 580 4.63 -22.42 46.26
C VAL A 580 5.35 -22.55 44.91
N GLU A 581 5.66 -23.78 44.50
CA GLU A 581 6.26 -24.06 43.20
C GLU A 581 5.45 -23.48 42.03
N ALA A 582 6.12 -23.05 40.96
CA ALA A 582 5.44 -22.53 39.78
C ALA A 582 4.64 -23.63 39.07
N ARG A 583 3.40 -23.32 38.65
CA ARG A 583 2.55 -24.25 37.88
C ARG A 583 3.09 -24.48 36.47
N TYR A 584 3.60 -23.42 35.83
CA TYR A 584 4.05 -23.42 34.44
C TYR A 584 5.51 -22.95 34.28
N ASP A 585 6.16 -23.42 33.22
CA ASP A 585 7.39 -22.83 32.70
C ASP A 585 7.11 -21.66 31.73
N ALA A 586 8.16 -21.09 31.10
CA ALA A 586 8.01 -19.93 30.23
C ALA A 586 7.25 -20.27 28.93
N GLU A 587 7.43 -21.50 28.46
CA GLU A 587 6.86 -22.10 27.26
C GLU A 587 5.40 -22.55 27.46
N GLY A 588 4.89 -22.44 28.69
CA GLY A 588 3.51 -22.78 29.04
C GLY A 588 3.28 -24.27 29.27
N HIS A 589 4.34 -25.07 29.44
CA HIS A 589 4.20 -26.45 29.87
C HIS A 589 3.83 -26.50 31.35
N LYS A 590 2.82 -27.30 31.69
CA LYS A 590 2.44 -27.52 33.08
C LYS A 590 3.50 -28.41 33.75
N ILE A 591 4.27 -27.85 34.68
CA ILE A 591 5.34 -28.52 35.41
C ILE A 591 4.90 -28.99 36.81
N ASN A 592 3.92 -28.32 37.41
CA ASN A 592 3.35 -28.68 38.72
C ASN A 592 1.82 -28.50 38.73
N ASP A 593 1.13 -29.09 39.71
CA ASP A 593 -0.30 -28.85 39.98
C ASP A 593 -0.50 -28.02 41.25
N THR A 594 0.23 -26.91 41.31
CA THR A 594 0.26 -25.98 42.43
C THR A 594 -0.47 -24.68 42.11
N SER A 595 -0.70 -23.81 43.10
CA SER A 595 -1.31 -22.50 42.88
C SER A 595 -0.54 -21.41 43.60
N ARG A 596 0.18 -20.58 42.85
CA ARG A 596 0.81 -19.36 43.37
C ARG A 596 -0.21 -18.26 43.57
N ILE A 597 -1.32 -18.28 42.85
CA ILE A 597 -2.42 -17.32 43.03
C ILE A 597 -3.28 -17.78 44.21
N THR A 598 -2.93 -17.28 45.39
CA THR A 598 -3.58 -17.66 46.67
C THR A 598 -4.90 -16.94 46.92
N SER A 599 -5.09 -15.79 46.29
CA SER A 599 -6.35 -15.04 46.27
C SER A 599 -6.60 -14.50 44.87
N LEU A 600 -7.85 -14.57 44.43
CA LEU A 600 -8.36 -13.91 43.25
C LEU A 600 -9.80 -13.46 43.54
N THR A 601 -10.00 -12.15 43.65
CA THR A 601 -11.28 -11.53 43.97
C THR A 601 -11.66 -10.47 42.94
N ARG A 602 -12.91 -10.05 43.01
CA ARG A 602 -13.40 -8.81 42.41
C ARG A 602 -14.26 -8.10 43.43
N ASN A 603 -13.91 -6.86 43.80
CA ASN A 603 -14.58 -6.12 44.86
C ASN A 603 -14.67 -6.93 46.17
N GLY A 604 -13.57 -7.57 46.56
CA GLY A 604 -13.49 -8.43 47.75
C GLY A 604 -14.26 -9.75 47.68
N THR A 605 -14.97 -10.03 46.58
CA THR A 605 -15.70 -11.30 46.37
C THR A 605 -14.83 -12.29 45.60
N PRO A 606 -14.64 -13.54 46.05
CA PRO A 606 -13.87 -14.55 45.32
C PRO A 606 -14.40 -14.77 43.90
N VAL A 607 -13.49 -14.80 42.92
CA VAL A 607 -13.81 -15.13 41.53
C VAL A 607 -14.02 -16.63 41.39
N ALA A 608 -15.22 -17.04 40.98
CA ALA A 608 -15.54 -18.42 40.67
C ALA A 608 -15.00 -18.79 39.28
N ASP A 609 -14.69 -20.06 39.07
CA ASP A 609 -14.18 -20.55 37.78
C ASP A 609 -15.15 -20.28 36.61
N THR A 610 -16.45 -20.21 36.90
CA THR A 610 -17.52 -19.95 35.91
C THR A 610 -17.81 -18.48 35.67
N ASP A 611 -17.23 -17.56 36.45
CA ASP A 611 -17.41 -16.13 36.22
C ASP A 611 -16.84 -15.75 34.85
N VAL A 612 -17.43 -14.78 34.18
CA VAL A 612 -17.03 -14.39 32.82
C VAL A 612 -16.61 -12.93 32.79
N PHE A 613 -15.47 -12.67 32.16
CA PHE A 613 -14.83 -11.37 32.03
C PHE A 613 -14.60 -11.02 30.57
N VAL A 614 -14.60 -9.73 30.27
CA VAL A 614 -14.05 -9.20 29.02
C VAL A 614 -12.63 -8.76 29.30
N VAL A 615 -11.65 -9.55 28.86
CA VAL A 615 -10.23 -9.26 29.07
C VAL A 615 -9.70 -8.53 27.85
N VAL A 616 -9.12 -7.36 28.09
CA VAL A 616 -8.57 -6.47 27.07
C VAL A 616 -7.06 -6.45 27.21
N SER A 617 -6.34 -6.86 26.17
CA SER A 617 -4.88 -6.90 26.18
C SER A 617 -4.26 -6.51 24.84
N HIS A 618 -3.04 -6.02 24.89
CA HIS A 618 -2.26 -5.64 23.71
C HIS A 618 -1.55 -6.84 23.06
N GLN A 619 -1.42 -7.94 23.80
CA GLN A 619 -0.91 -9.21 23.31
C GLN A 619 -1.51 -10.38 24.10
N VAL A 620 -1.43 -11.58 23.53
CA VAL A 620 -1.64 -12.84 24.24
C VAL A 620 -0.35 -13.63 24.05
N PRO A 621 0.22 -14.25 25.10
CA PRO A 621 1.45 -15.00 24.95
C PRO A 621 1.28 -16.15 23.94
N ASP A 622 2.26 -16.31 23.05
CA ASP A 622 2.27 -17.39 22.07
C ASP A 622 3.05 -18.58 22.63
N ASN A 623 2.34 -19.44 23.38
CA ASN A 623 2.94 -20.58 24.07
C ASN A 623 1.93 -21.74 24.22
N GLU A 624 2.35 -22.88 24.76
CA GLU A 624 1.51 -24.08 24.83
C GLU A 624 0.21 -23.87 25.62
N LEU A 625 0.26 -23.11 26.71
CA LEU A 625 -0.90 -22.86 27.57
C LEU A 625 -1.99 -22.10 26.81
N PHE A 626 -1.66 -20.97 26.18
CA PHE A 626 -2.65 -20.15 25.46
C PHE A 626 -3.15 -20.83 24.19
N ASN A 627 -2.32 -21.64 23.54
CA ASN A 627 -2.74 -22.47 22.41
C ASN A 627 -3.78 -23.52 22.83
N LYS A 628 -3.68 -24.06 24.05
CA LYS A 628 -4.66 -25.01 24.63
C LYS A 628 -5.89 -24.34 25.22
N MET A 629 -5.81 -23.09 25.70
CA MET A 629 -6.94 -22.40 26.33
C MET A 629 -8.08 -22.06 25.36
N GLU A 630 -7.83 -22.06 24.03
CA GLU A 630 -8.81 -21.75 22.98
C GLU A 630 -9.63 -20.46 23.26
N LEU A 631 -8.94 -19.36 23.54
CA LEU A 631 -9.57 -18.10 23.94
C LEU A 631 -10.56 -17.57 22.89
N LYS A 632 -11.78 -17.23 23.34
CA LYS A 632 -12.82 -16.66 22.48
C LYS A 632 -12.56 -15.18 22.23
N ARG A 633 -11.98 -14.84 21.08
CA ARG A 633 -11.76 -13.45 20.66
C ARG A 633 -13.09 -12.78 20.29
N ILE A 634 -13.44 -11.72 21.01
CA ILE A 634 -14.58 -10.85 20.71
C ILE A 634 -14.21 -9.94 19.53
N SER A 635 -13.05 -9.28 19.61
CA SER A 635 -12.63 -8.28 18.63
C SER A 635 -11.13 -7.97 18.70
N TYR A 636 -10.64 -7.21 17.73
CA TYR A 636 -9.35 -6.53 17.80
C TYR A 636 -9.39 -5.22 17.01
N ILE A 637 -8.51 -4.29 17.35
CA ILE A 637 -8.28 -3.07 16.57
C ILE A 637 -6.83 -2.98 16.08
N SER A 638 -6.64 -2.30 14.95
CA SER A 638 -5.32 -2.02 14.37
C SER A 638 -4.50 -1.09 15.26
N ALA A 639 -3.18 -1.14 15.11
CA ALA A 639 -2.26 -0.36 15.93
C ALA A 639 -2.53 1.16 15.87
N ASP A 640 -2.77 1.71 14.67
CA ASP A 640 -3.09 3.14 14.50
C ASP A 640 -4.33 3.56 15.29
N LYS A 641 -5.35 2.70 15.33
CA LYS A 641 -6.58 2.98 16.08
C LYS A 641 -6.34 2.90 17.58
N TYR A 642 -5.46 2.00 18.02
CA TYR A 642 -5.12 1.88 19.42
C TYR A 642 -4.33 3.10 19.90
N ARG A 643 -3.30 3.54 19.17
CA ARG A 643 -2.56 4.78 19.48
C ARG A 643 -3.46 6.00 19.53
N ASN A 644 -4.32 6.18 18.52
CA ASN A 644 -5.30 7.27 18.52
C ASN A 644 -6.23 7.21 19.73
N TYR A 645 -6.58 6.00 20.19
CA TYR A 645 -7.37 5.84 21.40
C TYR A 645 -6.59 6.21 22.67
N ILE A 646 -5.31 5.83 22.78
CA ILE A 646 -4.44 6.23 23.91
C ILE A 646 -4.33 7.75 23.98
N GLU A 647 -3.96 8.39 22.86
CA GLU A 647 -3.85 9.85 22.78
C GLU A 647 -5.17 10.52 23.19
N SER A 648 -6.29 10.03 22.66
CA SER A 648 -7.61 10.53 23.00
C SER A 648 -7.97 10.31 24.47
N PHE A 649 -7.58 9.18 25.06
CA PHE A 649 -7.83 8.86 26.47
C PHE A 649 -7.01 9.77 27.39
N ILE A 650 -5.71 9.91 27.15
CA ILE A 650 -4.81 10.78 27.93
C ILE A 650 -5.25 12.24 27.80
N GLY A 651 -5.54 12.71 26.58
CA GLY A 651 -6.04 14.06 26.35
C GLY A 651 -7.38 14.34 27.06
N LYS A 652 -8.22 13.32 27.30
CA LYS A 652 -9.45 13.49 28.08
C LYS A 652 -9.21 13.51 29.57
N MET A 653 -8.29 12.70 30.07
CA MET A 653 -7.88 12.76 31.48
C MET A 653 -7.31 14.16 31.79
N SER A 654 -6.49 14.69 30.88
CA SER A 654 -5.85 16.00 31.05
C SER A 654 -6.83 17.16 31.12
N LEU A 655 -7.95 17.06 30.40
CA LEU A 655 -9.03 18.03 30.46
C LEU A 655 -9.64 18.18 31.87
N ALA A 656 -9.46 17.19 32.75
CA ALA A 656 -9.91 17.24 34.13
C ALA A 656 -8.83 17.71 35.13
N GLY A 657 -7.58 17.88 34.70
CA GLY A 657 -6.43 18.27 35.51
C GLY A 657 -5.18 17.48 35.11
N ASN A 658 -4.11 17.59 35.89
CA ASN A 658 -2.89 16.82 35.65
C ASN A 658 -3.16 15.30 35.63
N LEU A 659 -2.43 14.58 34.79
CA LEU A 659 -2.54 13.14 34.64
C LEU A 659 -2.20 12.44 35.96
N LYS A 660 -3.17 11.70 36.50
CA LYS A 660 -3.07 10.91 37.73
C LYS A 660 -3.82 9.59 37.53
N PRO A 661 -3.12 8.49 37.21
CA PRO A 661 -3.74 7.18 37.00
C PRO A 661 -4.40 6.61 38.25
N LEU A 662 -3.90 6.98 39.44
CA LEU A 662 -4.38 6.54 40.76
C LEU A 662 -4.29 5.02 40.89
N LYS A 663 -3.06 4.52 41.10
CA LYS A 663 -2.86 3.10 41.42
C LYS A 663 -3.69 2.67 42.63
N ASP A 664 -4.27 1.47 42.58
CA ASP A 664 -5.16 0.94 43.61
C ASP A 664 -4.55 -0.23 44.40
N ASP A 665 -3.31 -0.62 44.12
CA ASP A 665 -2.59 -1.72 44.77
C ASP A 665 -3.41 -3.03 44.78
N ASN A 666 -4.17 -3.28 43.70
CA ASN A 666 -5.03 -4.45 43.55
C ASN A 666 -4.29 -5.79 43.51
N TRP A 667 -2.96 -5.78 43.42
CA TRP A 667 -2.15 -6.99 43.44
C TRP A 667 -0.94 -6.89 44.36
N SER A 668 -0.48 -8.04 44.85
CA SER A 668 0.69 -8.10 45.72
C SER A 668 1.42 -9.44 45.62
N VAL A 669 2.69 -9.43 46.01
CA VAL A 669 3.51 -10.62 46.21
C VAL A 669 3.74 -10.81 47.71
N SER A 670 3.55 -12.03 48.21
CA SER A 670 3.88 -12.40 49.58
C SER A 670 5.21 -13.11 49.65
N TYR A 671 6.19 -12.38 50.18
CA TYR A 671 7.50 -12.91 50.48
C TYR A 671 7.53 -13.58 51.86
N SER A 672 8.26 -14.69 51.95
CA SER A 672 8.58 -15.36 53.20
C SER A 672 9.42 -14.46 54.10
N ASP A 673 9.24 -14.56 55.41
CA ASP A 673 10.08 -13.85 56.37
C ASP A 673 11.43 -14.55 56.63
N LYS A 674 11.65 -15.72 56.03
CA LYS A 674 12.85 -16.55 56.18
C LYS A 674 14.08 -16.02 55.44
N TYR A 675 13.88 -15.21 54.39
CA TYR A 675 14.93 -14.75 53.50
C TYR A 675 14.86 -13.23 53.34
N ASN A 676 15.99 -12.64 52.93
CA ASN A 676 16.00 -11.34 52.28
C ASN A 676 16.13 -11.54 50.77
N TYR A 677 15.55 -10.65 49.98
CA TYR A 677 15.48 -10.86 48.53
C TYR A 677 16.35 -9.87 47.77
N ILE A 678 17.00 -10.35 46.73
CA ILE A 678 17.79 -9.56 45.80
C ILE A 678 16.95 -9.26 44.57
N LEU A 679 16.86 -7.97 44.24
CA LEU A 679 16.19 -7.48 43.06
C LEU A 679 17.20 -6.74 42.19
N LYS A 680 17.26 -7.08 40.90
CA LYS A 680 18.06 -6.33 39.93
C LYS A 680 17.20 -5.26 39.27
N SER A 681 17.68 -4.01 39.23
CA SER A 681 17.04 -2.92 38.48
C SER A 681 18.08 -1.94 37.95
N ALA A 682 17.66 -1.04 37.05
CA ALA A 682 18.54 -0.01 36.51
C ALA A 682 18.97 0.98 37.60
N LYS A 683 20.22 1.45 37.50
CA LYS A 683 20.80 2.44 38.42
C LYS A 683 20.01 3.76 38.49
N ASP A 684 19.37 4.15 37.38
CA ASP A 684 18.51 5.34 37.31
C ASP A 684 17.27 5.23 38.23
N GLY A 685 16.88 4.01 38.60
CA GLY A 685 15.79 3.74 39.53
C GLY A 685 16.14 4.00 41.01
N GLN A 686 17.33 4.49 41.34
CA GLN A 686 17.70 4.72 42.74
C GLN A 686 16.78 5.70 43.45
N GLU A 687 16.39 6.80 42.80
CA GLU A 687 15.54 7.79 43.44
C GLU A 687 14.16 7.19 43.81
N GLU A 688 13.71 6.23 43.01
CA GLU A 688 12.53 5.43 43.29
C GLU A 688 12.79 4.46 44.45
N ALA A 689 13.96 3.80 44.51
CA ALA A 689 14.31 2.92 45.62
C ALA A 689 14.33 3.68 46.96
N ASP A 690 14.91 4.89 46.99
CA ASP A 690 15.02 5.72 48.20
C ASP A 690 13.66 6.16 48.77
N ARG A 691 12.59 6.12 47.96
CA ARG A 691 11.22 6.40 48.41
C ARG A 691 10.54 5.20 49.07
N ARG A 692 11.16 4.02 49.03
CA ARG A 692 10.64 2.74 49.52
C ARG A 692 11.47 2.29 50.71
N ASP A 693 10.88 2.27 51.90
CA ASP A 693 11.55 1.85 53.13
C ASP A 693 11.86 0.34 53.17
N TRP A 694 11.24 -0.42 52.27
CA TRP A 694 11.46 -1.86 52.03
C TRP A 694 12.56 -2.15 51.00
N LEU A 695 13.17 -1.13 50.38
CA LEU A 695 14.34 -1.27 49.49
C LEU A 695 15.56 -0.59 50.10
N THR A 696 16.66 -1.33 50.19
CA THR A 696 17.98 -0.78 50.49
C THR A 696 18.88 -0.93 49.28
N ARG A 697 19.57 0.15 48.88
CA ARG A 697 20.56 0.11 47.81
C ARG A 697 21.64 -0.93 48.15
N GLY A 698 21.88 -1.86 47.24
CA GLY A 698 22.94 -2.84 47.40
C GLY A 698 24.13 -2.61 46.48
N VAL A 699 24.55 -3.66 45.79
CA VAL A 699 25.84 -3.74 45.06
C VAL A 699 25.67 -3.38 43.59
N GLU A 700 26.71 -2.77 43.02
CA GLU A 700 26.81 -2.53 41.58
C GLU A 700 27.05 -3.84 40.81
N ASP A 701 26.40 -3.98 39.66
CA ASP A 701 26.68 -5.07 38.72
C ASP A 701 28.01 -4.84 37.99
N GLU A 702 28.59 -5.90 37.42
CA GLU A 702 29.92 -5.87 36.77
C GLU A 702 29.99 -4.86 35.61
N ASP A 703 28.87 -4.61 34.92
CA ASP A 703 28.76 -3.66 33.82
C ASP A 703 28.52 -2.20 34.27
N GLU A 704 28.49 -1.91 35.58
CA GLU A 704 28.28 -0.59 36.22
C GLU A 704 26.95 0.14 35.88
N ILE A 705 26.03 -0.54 35.20
CA ILE A 705 24.77 0.04 34.70
C ILE A 705 23.50 -0.44 35.45
N TYR A 706 23.60 -1.51 36.23
CA TYR A 706 22.51 -2.05 37.06
C TYR A 706 22.92 -2.10 38.53
N TRP A 707 21.92 -2.02 39.42
CA TRP A 707 22.08 -2.23 40.87
C TRP A 707 21.29 -3.44 41.33
N TYR A 708 21.88 -4.17 42.29
CA TYR A 708 21.21 -5.19 43.08
C TYR A 708 20.70 -4.53 44.36
N TYR A 709 19.39 -4.50 44.54
CA TYR A 709 18.70 -3.94 45.68
C TYR A 709 18.34 -5.05 46.66
N LEU A 710 18.51 -4.78 47.96
CA LEU A 710 18.03 -5.63 49.03
C LEU A 710 16.58 -5.27 49.32
N LEU A 711 15.69 -6.23 49.10
CA LEU A 711 14.27 -6.17 49.41
C LEU A 711 14.02 -6.81 50.78
N GLU A 712 13.56 -5.99 51.72
CA GLU A 712 13.25 -6.35 53.10
C GLU A 712 11.75 -6.70 53.21
N ALA A 713 11.44 -7.98 53.04
CA ALA A 713 10.07 -8.50 52.90
C ALA A 713 9.12 -8.18 54.06
N ASP A 714 9.64 -8.02 55.27
CA ASP A 714 8.87 -7.68 56.47
C ASP A 714 8.39 -6.22 56.49
N LYS A 715 9.03 -5.34 55.73
CA LYS A 715 8.65 -3.93 55.59
C LYS A 715 7.66 -3.66 54.46
N ILE A 716 7.44 -4.62 53.56
CA ILE A 716 6.44 -4.47 52.50
C ILE A 716 5.04 -4.38 53.13
N GLN A 717 4.29 -3.35 52.75
CA GLN A 717 2.95 -3.10 53.23
C GLN A 717 2.01 -4.29 52.93
N LYS A 718 1.37 -4.84 53.97
CA LYS A 718 0.48 -6.01 53.87
C LYS A 718 -1.00 -5.67 53.95
N GLU A 719 -1.34 -4.46 54.39
CA GLU A 719 -2.71 -4.00 54.52
C GLU A 719 -3.08 -3.05 53.39
N ASP A 720 -4.27 -3.25 52.84
CA ASP A 720 -4.90 -2.32 51.91
C ASP A 720 -5.18 -0.97 52.58
N MET A 721 -4.52 0.07 52.03
CA MET A 721 -4.54 1.47 52.44
C MET A 721 -4.91 2.39 51.27
N THR A 722 -5.17 1.83 50.08
CA THR A 722 -5.47 2.56 48.86
C THR A 722 -6.97 2.67 48.70
N GLY A 723 -7.40 3.71 47.96
CA GLY A 723 -8.82 3.82 47.59
C GLY A 723 -9.10 3.03 46.31
N PRO A 724 -10.38 2.74 46.00
CA PRO A 724 -10.74 1.94 44.84
C PRO A 724 -10.20 2.48 43.50
N GLY A 725 -9.75 1.64 42.59
CA GLY A 725 -9.48 2.03 41.20
C GLY A 725 -10.78 2.45 40.52
N ILE A 726 -10.82 3.62 39.87
CA ILE A 726 -12.03 4.14 39.18
C ILE A 726 -11.77 4.37 37.69
N ASN A 727 -12.47 3.61 36.85
CA ASN A 727 -12.51 3.80 35.39
C ASN A 727 -13.84 4.39 34.96
N ALA A 728 -13.83 5.63 34.46
CA ALA A 728 -15.02 6.34 34.00
C ALA A 728 -14.91 6.76 32.52
N VAL A 729 -15.87 6.32 31.70
CA VAL A 729 -15.86 6.58 30.25
C VAL A 729 -17.17 7.15 29.73
N ILE A 730 -17.07 8.08 28.78
CA ILE A 730 -18.22 8.63 28.05
C ILE A 730 -18.56 7.64 26.92
N LEU A 731 -19.79 7.12 26.89
CA LEU A 731 -20.18 6.11 25.89
C LEU A 731 -20.30 6.65 24.47
N ASN A 732 -20.82 7.86 24.32
CA ASN A 732 -20.90 8.50 23.01
C ASN A 732 -20.33 9.90 23.16
N GLU A 733 -19.23 10.14 22.46
CA GLU A 733 -18.49 11.40 22.47
C GLU A 733 -18.79 12.27 21.26
N ASP A 734 -19.58 11.78 20.30
CA ASP A 734 -20.12 12.62 19.25
C ASP A 734 -20.90 13.76 19.88
N ILE A 735 -20.97 14.89 19.18
CA ILE A 735 -21.75 16.04 19.62
C ILE A 735 -23.23 15.63 19.68
N MET A 736 -23.89 15.89 20.81
CA MET A 736 -25.26 15.52 21.13
C MET A 736 -26.07 16.75 21.54
N GLU A 737 -27.39 16.70 21.30
CA GLU A 737 -28.26 17.85 21.57
C GLU A 737 -28.54 18.04 23.07
N LYS A 738 -28.75 16.94 23.84
CA LYS A 738 -29.36 17.05 25.19
C LYS A 738 -28.77 16.19 26.29
N LYS A 739 -28.42 14.93 26.04
CA LYS A 739 -28.00 14.00 27.10
C LYS A 739 -26.94 13.02 26.62
N GLY A 740 -25.97 12.74 27.47
CA GLY A 740 -24.98 11.68 27.32
C GLY A 740 -24.98 10.72 28.50
N THR A 741 -24.16 9.68 28.42
CA THR A 741 -24.02 8.66 29.46
C THR A 741 -22.55 8.45 29.79
N ILE A 742 -22.24 8.41 31.09
CA ILE A 742 -20.94 7.99 31.63
C ILE A 742 -21.14 6.61 32.25
N VAL A 743 -20.26 5.66 31.89
CA VAL A 743 -20.13 4.36 32.55
C VAL A 743 -18.95 4.44 33.51
N VAL A 744 -19.11 3.85 34.69
CA VAL A 744 -18.11 3.83 35.75
C VAL A 744 -17.95 2.39 36.23
N GLN A 745 -16.72 1.89 36.20
CA GLN A 745 -16.29 0.68 36.87
C GLN A 745 -15.37 1.07 38.03
N ALA A 746 -15.64 0.52 39.22
CA ALA A 746 -14.76 0.63 40.36
C ALA A 746 -14.44 -0.76 40.93
N THR A 747 -13.20 -0.96 41.35
CA THR A 747 -12.67 -2.22 41.90
C THR A 747 -11.74 -1.93 43.06
N ASP A 748 -11.69 -2.84 44.03
CA ASP A 748 -10.95 -2.66 45.28
C ASP A 748 -10.87 -3.98 46.06
N LEU A 749 -9.75 -4.23 46.73
CA LEU A 749 -9.51 -5.46 47.49
C LEU A 749 -10.44 -5.56 48.71
N SER A 750 -10.69 -4.45 49.39
CA SER A 750 -11.63 -4.34 50.52
C SER A 750 -13.09 -4.19 50.09
N GLY A 751 -13.34 -4.18 48.77
CA GLY A 751 -14.66 -4.09 48.16
C GLY A 751 -15.24 -2.68 48.19
N VAL A 752 -15.78 -2.22 47.06
CA VAL A 752 -16.37 -0.88 46.95
C VAL A 752 -17.68 -0.79 47.74
N SER A 753 -17.66 -0.04 48.84
CA SER A 753 -18.81 0.20 49.71
C SER A 753 -19.73 1.32 49.19
N CYS A 754 -19.16 2.30 48.50
CA CYS A 754 -19.89 3.45 47.99
C CYS A 754 -19.28 3.99 46.68
N LEU A 755 -20.14 4.33 45.72
CA LEU A 755 -19.75 5.02 44.48
C LEU A 755 -20.71 6.17 44.18
N LYS A 756 -20.20 7.40 44.28
CA LYS A 756 -20.99 8.64 44.14
C LYS A 756 -20.46 9.51 43.02
N TYR A 757 -21.32 10.36 42.47
CA TYR A 757 -20.95 11.37 41.48
C TYR A 757 -21.65 12.71 41.73
N THR A 758 -21.01 13.79 41.30
CA THR A 758 -21.59 15.14 41.31
C THR A 758 -21.07 15.98 40.15
N LYS A 759 -21.83 17.01 39.76
CA LYS A 759 -21.43 17.96 38.71
C LYS A 759 -20.56 19.06 39.33
N GLY A 760 -19.34 19.19 38.84
CA GLY A 760 -18.32 20.11 39.35
C GLY A 760 -17.00 19.36 39.56
N LYS A 761 -15.92 20.11 39.76
CA LYS A 761 -14.61 19.57 40.15
C LYS A 761 -14.45 19.76 41.65
N TYR A 762 -14.47 18.68 42.42
CA TYR A 762 -14.38 18.68 43.88
C TYR A 762 -13.21 17.85 44.35
N SER A 763 -12.68 18.12 45.54
CA SER A 763 -11.67 17.27 46.17
C SER A 763 -12.32 16.10 46.91
N ILE A 764 -11.51 15.12 47.28
CA ILE A 764 -11.96 13.90 47.95
C ILE A 764 -12.60 14.15 49.34
N ASN A 765 -12.18 15.23 50.01
CA ASN A 765 -12.64 15.61 51.35
C ASN A 765 -13.77 16.64 51.34
N ASP A 766 -14.30 16.99 50.17
CA ASP A 766 -15.31 18.03 50.04
C ASP A 766 -16.67 17.59 50.66
N PRO A 767 -17.36 18.43 51.45
CA PRO A 767 -18.65 18.08 52.05
C PRO A 767 -19.76 17.78 51.02
N VAL A 768 -19.57 18.10 49.73
CA VAL A 768 -20.52 17.76 48.66
C VAL A 768 -20.86 16.27 48.63
N TRP A 769 -19.95 15.38 49.06
CA TRP A 769 -20.15 13.92 49.08
C TRP A 769 -21.27 13.45 50.00
N ASN A 770 -21.69 14.27 50.95
CA ASN A 770 -22.86 14.03 51.80
C ASN A 770 -24.18 14.13 51.04
N SER A 771 -24.18 14.86 49.91
CA SER A 771 -25.36 15.12 49.06
C SER A 771 -25.19 14.64 47.61
N ALA A 772 -24.03 14.06 47.28
CA ALA A 772 -23.73 13.54 45.96
C ALA A 772 -24.61 12.33 45.61
N LYS A 773 -24.84 12.13 44.31
CA LYS A 773 -25.74 11.09 43.81
C LYS A 773 -25.03 9.75 43.73
N GLN A 774 -25.71 8.66 44.05
CA GLN A 774 -25.17 7.31 43.84
C GLN A 774 -25.05 6.99 42.34
N VAL A 775 -23.96 6.35 41.95
CA VAL A 775 -23.85 5.70 40.63
C VAL A 775 -24.54 4.34 40.72
N SER A 776 -25.71 4.21 40.09
CA SER A 776 -26.50 2.96 40.10
C SER A 776 -26.26 2.15 38.84
N GLY A 777 -25.98 0.85 38.97
CA GLY A 777 -25.75 -0.05 37.82
C GLY A 777 -24.56 0.35 36.95
N GLY A 778 -23.52 0.94 37.58
CA GLY A 778 -22.26 1.30 36.91
C GLY A 778 -22.38 2.42 35.87
N LYS A 779 -23.42 3.27 35.90
CA LYS A 779 -23.57 4.37 34.95
C LYS A 779 -24.44 5.52 35.46
N PHE A 780 -24.30 6.69 34.85
CA PHE A 780 -25.22 7.81 35.04
C PHE A 780 -25.35 8.67 33.78
N SER A 781 -26.45 9.41 33.66
CA SER A 781 -26.66 10.36 32.55
C SER A 781 -26.27 11.78 32.94
N TYR A 782 -25.74 12.52 31.98
CA TYR A 782 -25.46 13.95 32.09
C TYR A 782 -26.19 14.73 30.98
N SER A 783 -26.40 16.03 31.20
CA SER A 783 -27.12 16.90 30.24
C SER A 783 -26.47 18.26 30.04
N HIS A 784 -25.28 18.48 30.59
CA HIS A 784 -24.53 19.73 30.50
C HIS A 784 -23.04 19.40 30.37
N ASN A 785 -22.34 20.14 29.52
CA ASN A 785 -20.88 20.14 29.49
C ASN A 785 -20.34 20.68 30.80
N ALA A 786 -19.68 19.81 31.55
CA ALA A 786 -19.06 20.10 32.83
C ALA A 786 -18.01 19.03 33.14
N ILE A 787 -17.19 19.31 34.16
CA ILE A 787 -16.46 18.27 34.87
C ILE A 787 -17.45 17.57 35.80
N TYR A 788 -17.42 16.24 35.80
CA TYR A 788 -18.10 15.40 36.77
C TYR A 788 -17.04 14.73 37.64
N SER A 789 -17.14 14.89 38.96
CA SER A 789 -16.33 14.17 39.94
C SER A 789 -17.04 12.89 40.34
N MET A 790 -16.31 11.78 40.41
CA MET A 790 -16.80 10.51 40.95
C MET A 790 -15.88 10.07 42.08
N MET A 791 -16.45 9.79 43.24
CA MET A 791 -15.72 9.29 44.41
C MET A 791 -16.18 7.88 44.73
N ALA A 792 -15.22 7.01 44.96
CA ALA A 792 -15.44 5.67 45.48
C ALA A 792 -14.86 5.57 46.89
N GLU A 793 -15.52 4.79 47.74
CA GLU A 793 -15.06 4.42 49.08
C GLU A 793 -15.11 2.89 49.18
N ASP A 794 -14.09 2.30 49.78
CA ASP A 794 -13.99 0.86 50.02
C ASP A 794 -14.64 0.44 51.36
N GLY A 795 -14.53 -0.83 51.74
CA GLY A 795 -15.01 -1.36 53.02
C GLY A 795 -14.23 -0.87 54.25
N LYS A 796 -13.05 -0.28 54.08
CA LYS A 796 -12.18 0.24 55.15
C LYS A 796 -12.26 1.77 55.33
N GLY A 797 -12.97 2.46 54.44
CA GLY A 797 -13.10 3.91 54.43
C GLY A 797 -12.02 4.63 53.62
N ASN A 798 -11.16 3.90 52.90
CA ASN A 798 -10.24 4.48 51.93
C ASN A 798 -11.05 5.02 50.75
N ARG A 799 -10.64 6.16 50.21
CA ARG A 799 -11.37 6.85 49.15
C ARG A 799 -10.45 7.15 47.98
N SER A 800 -11.04 7.13 46.78
CA SER A 800 -10.42 7.63 45.56
C SER A 800 -11.37 8.57 44.81
N ILE A 801 -10.83 9.39 43.91
CA ILE A 801 -11.63 10.32 43.11
C ILE A 801 -11.15 10.38 41.67
N ALA A 802 -12.06 10.12 40.73
CA ALA A 802 -11.83 10.31 39.30
C ALA A 802 -12.64 11.50 38.77
N TYR A 803 -12.24 11.99 37.62
CA TYR A 803 -12.90 13.10 36.95
C TYR A 803 -13.11 12.80 35.47
N VAL A 804 -14.26 13.22 34.94
CA VAL A 804 -14.54 13.18 33.50
C VAL A 804 -15.03 14.55 33.06
N LYS A 805 -14.37 15.14 32.05
CA LYS A 805 -14.88 16.36 31.40
C LYS A 805 -15.75 15.98 30.22
N THR A 806 -16.98 16.48 30.23
CA THR A 806 -17.90 16.37 29.09
C THR A 806 -17.89 17.67 28.29
N SER A 807 -17.75 17.55 26.97
CA SER A 807 -17.69 18.69 26.03
C SER A 807 -18.59 18.48 24.81
N ASN A 808 -19.37 17.41 24.78
CA ASN A 808 -20.10 16.96 23.62
C ASN A 808 -21.60 17.23 23.70
N ILE A 809 -22.09 18.01 24.65
CA ILE A 809 -23.45 18.58 24.61
C ILE A 809 -23.39 19.94 23.93
N ASP A 810 -23.92 20.07 22.72
CA ASP A 810 -24.11 21.37 22.07
C ASP A 810 -25.57 21.50 21.65
N SER A 811 -26.33 22.31 22.39
CA SER A 811 -27.72 22.56 22.08
C SER A 811 -27.93 23.28 20.74
N ASN A 812 -26.88 23.84 20.13
CA ASN A 812 -26.92 24.52 18.83
C ASN A 812 -26.48 23.62 17.66
N MET A 813 -25.96 22.42 17.93
CA MET A 813 -25.47 21.49 16.93
C MET A 813 -26.29 20.19 16.93
N LEU A 814 -26.34 19.53 15.78
CA LEU A 814 -27.00 18.22 15.66
C LEU A 814 -25.96 17.10 15.76
N ALA A 815 -26.41 15.89 16.12
CA ALA A 815 -25.57 14.71 16.08
C ALA A 815 -25.07 14.40 14.66
N ALA A 816 -23.81 13.98 14.56
CA ALA A 816 -23.21 13.56 13.30
C ALA A 816 -23.96 12.36 12.71
N PRO A 817 -24.21 12.30 11.39
CA PRO A 817 -24.86 11.16 10.77
C PRO A 817 -24.00 9.90 10.87
N VAL A 818 -24.58 8.78 11.28
CA VAL A 818 -23.94 7.47 11.17
C VAL A 818 -24.23 6.91 9.79
N VAL A 819 -23.20 6.54 9.04
CA VAL A 819 -23.34 6.06 7.66
C VAL A 819 -22.87 4.60 7.57
N ASN A 820 -23.73 3.72 7.07
CA ASN A 820 -23.38 2.32 6.84
C ASN A 820 -22.26 2.22 5.77
N THR A 821 -21.50 1.14 5.79
CA THR A 821 -20.43 0.90 4.80
C THR A 821 -20.92 1.11 3.38
N TYR A 822 -20.26 1.99 2.62
CA TYR A 822 -20.56 2.27 1.22
C TYR A 822 -19.47 1.70 0.31
N SER A 823 -19.85 1.03 -0.78
CA SER A 823 -18.90 0.42 -1.71
C SER A 823 -19.07 0.95 -3.13
N ASN A 824 -18.09 0.71 -3.99
CA ASN A 824 -18.08 1.14 -5.39
C ASN A 824 -19.17 0.50 -6.27
N LYS A 825 -19.96 -0.42 -5.71
CA LYS A 825 -21.12 -1.07 -6.36
C LYS A 825 -22.46 -0.70 -5.72
N LYS A 826 -22.46 -0.07 -4.54
CA LYS A 826 -23.71 0.33 -3.87
C LYS A 826 -24.35 1.52 -4.60
N LYS A 827 -25.67 1.43 -4.76
CA LYS A 827 -26.53 2.47 -5.37
C LYS A 827 -27.11 3.42 -4.33
N TYR A 828 -27.04 3.04 -3.05
CA TYR A 828 -27.64 3.78 -1.96
C TYR A 828 -26.61 4.00 -0.86
N ILE A 829 -26.53 5.24 -0.41
CA ILE A 829 -25.89 5.60 0.85
C ILE A 829 -27.01 5.72 1.89
N GLN A 830 -26.80 5.11 3.06
CA GLN A 830 -27.84 4.96 4.07
C GLN A 830 -27.24 4.90 5.47
N GLY A 831 -28.09 5.16 6.46
CA GLY A 831 -27.69 5.16 7.86
C GLY A 831 -28.71 5.91 8.71
N THR A 832 -28.26 6.45 9.83
CA THR A 832 -29.09 7.19 10.79
C THR A 832 -28.61 8.62 10.97
N ALA A 833 -29.53 9.53 11.24
CA ALA A 833 -29.26 10.94 11.52
C ALA A 833 -30.48 11.59 12.20
N GLU A 834 -30.38 12.87 12.53
CA GLU A 834 -31.47 13.63 13.18
C GLU A 834 -32.81 13.53 12.40
N ALA A 835 -33.88 13.14 13.08
CA ALA A 835 -35.18 12.92 12.46
C ALA A 835 -35.76 14.22 11.85
N ASN A 836 -36.45 14.10 10.71
CA ASN A 836 -37.05 15.23 9.98
C ASN A 836 -36.05 16.33 9.53
N SER A 837 -34.75 16.06 9.59
CA SER A 837 -33.69 16.96 9.09
C SER A 837 -33.41 16.73 7.58
N THR A 838 -32.50 17.52 7.03
CA THR A 838 -31.97 17.38 5.67
C THR A 838 -30.53 16.90 5.73
N ILE A 839 -30.24 15.72 5.19
CA ILE A 839 -28.88 15.18 5.10
C ILE A 839 -28.21 15.59 3.79
N TYR A 840 -26.90 15.82 3.83
CA TYR A 840 -26.04 16.21 2.73
C TYR A 840 -24.91 15.21 2.52
N PHE A 841 -24.53 14.98 1.25
CA PHE A 841 -23.42 14.11 0.85
C PHE A 841 -22.51 14.89 -0.10
N GLN A 842 -21.26 15.17 0.30
CA GLN A 842 -20.27 15.88 -0.49
C GLN A 842 -19.19 14.90 -0.97
N ILE A 843 -19.09 14.68 -2.27
CA ILE A 843 -18.01 13.87 -2.85
C ILE A 843 -16.72 14.69 -2.85
N GLU A 844 -15.60 14.08 -2.47
CA GLU A 844 -14.27 14.68 -2.52
C GLU A 844 -13.92 15.15 -3.95
N ASN A 845 -13.61 16.44 -4.07
CA ASN A 845 -13.39 17.15 -5.34
C ASN A 845 -14.57 16.99 -6.33
N GLY A 846 -15.79 16.87 -5.80
CA GLY A 846 -16.98 16.52 -6.57
C GLY A 846 -18.26 17.26 -6.16
N LYS A 847 -19.40 16.70 -6.55
CA LYS A 847 -20.72 17.29 -6.33
C LYS A 847 -21.25 17.05 -4.91
N LYS A 848 -22.11 17.98 -4.48
CA LYS A 848 -22.94 17.90 -3.28
C LYS A 848 -24.33 17.36 -3.62
N TYR A 849 -24.86 16.48 -2.77
CA TYR A 849 -26.23 15.93 -2.85
C TYR A 849 -26.95 16.11 -1.52
N SER A 850 -28.28 15.98 -1.49
CA SER A 850 -29.07 15.99 -0.25
C SER A 850 -30.32 15.12 -0.28
N ALA A 851 -30.82 14.74 0.89
CA ALA A 851 -32.05 13.97 1.10
C ALA A 851 -32.75 14.40 2.40
N LYS A 852 -34.02 14.01 2.58
CA LYS A 852 -34.71 14.14 3.87
C LYS A 852 -34.48 12.92 4.74
N VAL A 853 -34.24 13.15 6.04
CA VAL A 853 -34.20 12.10 7.06
C VAL A 853 -35.63 11.84 7.51
N THR A 854 -35.99 10.56 7.64
CA THR A 854 -37.34 10.15 8.05
C THR A 854 -37.66 10.57 9.49
N SER A 855 -38.93 10.50 9.88
CA SER A 855 -39.36 10.71 11.27
C SER A 855 -38.79 9.67 12.25
N LYS A 856 -38.29 8.53 11.76
CA LYS A 856 -37.59 7.51 12.55
C LYS A 856 -36.07 7.71 12.61
N GLY A 857 -35.55 8.82 12.09
CA GLY A 857 -34.10 9.11 12.10
C GLY A 857 -33.27 8.26 11.13
N THR A 858 -33.89 7.65 10.13
CA THR A 858 -33.19 6.88 9.09
C THR A 858 -33.18 7.63 7.76
N PHE A 859 -32.12 7.46 6.96
CA PHE A 859 -32.05 8.00 5.61
C PHE A 859 -31.56 6.93 4.62
N GLN A 860 -32.01 7.07 3.37
CA GLN A 860 -31.50 6.31 2.25
C GLN A 860 -31.55 7.22 1.01
N TYR A 861 -30.39 7.43 0.37
CA TYR A 861 -30.29 8.27 -0.81
C TYR A 861 -29.66 7.50 -1.97
N ALA A 862 -30.27 7.64 -3.16
CA ALA A 862 -29.79 7.03 -4.39
C ALA A 862 -28.55 7.76 -4.92
N LEU A 863 -27.41 7.55 -4.27
CA LEU A 863 -26.13 8.10 -4.68
C LEU A 863 -25.55 7.28 -5.83
N THR A 864 -25.13 7.95 -6.89
CA THR A 864 -24.45 7.25 -8.00
C THR A 864 -23.22 6.53 -7.43
N PRO A 865 -22.99 5.25 -7.80
CA PRO A 865 -21.82 4.50 -7.36
C PRO A 865 -20.53 5.28 -7.61
N GLN A 866 -19.68 5.37 -6.59
CA GLN A 866 -18.43 6.13 -6.63
C GLN A 866 -17.25 5.17 -6.89
N LYS A 867 -16.11 5.70 -7.36
CA LYS A 867 -14.88 4.89 -7.48
C LYS A 867 -14.40 4.48 -6.09
N ALA A 868 -13.85 3.27 -5.97
CA ALA A 868 -13.19 2.85 -4.72
C ALA A 868 -12.08 3.83 -4.34
N GLY A 869 -11.85 4.03 -3.03
CA GLY A 869 -10.86 4.97 -2.48
C GLY A 869 -11.35 6.41 -2.31
N LYS A 870 -12.39 6.86 -3.04
CA LYS A 870 -12.94 8.22 -2.90
C LYS A 870 -13.55 8.46 -1.51
N LYS A 871 -13.38 9.67 -0.96
CA LYS A 871 -14.03 10.12 0.29
C LYS A 871 -15.38 10.81 0.01
N ILE A 872 -16.35 10.59 0.90
CA ILE A 872 -17.68 11.23 0.91
C ILE A 872 -17.90 11.85 2.29
N PHE A 873 -18.11 13.17 2.36
CA PHE A 873 -18.39 13.87 3.61
C PHE A 873 -19.91 14.03 3.82
N VAL A 874 -20.43 13.58 4.96
CA VAL A 874 -21.88 13.48 5.24
C VAL A 874 -22.25 14.31 6.47
N TYR A 875 -23.30 15.13 6.40
CA TYR A 875 -23.78 15.96 7.54
C TYR A 875 -25.27 16.27 7.42
N VAL A 876 -25.95 16.64 8.51
CA VAL A 876 -27.37 17.03 8.52
C VAL A 876 -27.59 18.48 8.91
N VAL A 877 -28.74 19.03 8.47
CA VAL A 877 -29.26 20.36 8.84
C VAL A 877 -30.75 20.26 9.18
N ASP A 878 -31.18 20.72 10.35
CA ASP A 878 -32.59 20.70 10.77
C ASP A 878 -33.41 21.86 10.16
N SER A 879 -34.69 21.95 10.55
CA SER A 879 -35.60 23.03 10.12
C SER A 879 -35.24 24.42 10.67
N LYS A 880 -34.41 24.48 11.72
CA LYS A 880 -33.95 25.71 12.37
C LYS A 880 -32.58 26.16 11.86
N GLY A 881 -31.98 25.41 10.93
CA GLY A 881 -30.66 25.71 10.35
C GLY A 881 -29.47 25.19 11.17
N LYS A 882 -29.71 24.42 12.25
CA LYS A 882 -28.63 23.79 13.03
C LYS A 882 -27.98 22.71 12.19
N THR A 883 -26.65 22.63 12.20
CA THR A 883 -25.87 21.71 11.36
C THR A 883 -25.09 20.73 12.23
N SER A 884 -24.86 19.50 11.76
CA SER A 884 -24.00 18.51 12.45
C SER A 884 -22.53 18.62 12.06
N ALA A 885 -21.65 17.92 12.80
CA ALA A 885 -20.30 17.61 12.31
C ALA A 885 -20.37 16.71 11.05
N ARG A 886 -19.24 16.61 10.32
CA ARG A 886 -19.13 15.80 9.10
C ARG A 886 -18.62 14.39 9.40
N THR A 887 -19.30 13.38 8.86
CA THR A 887 -18.85 11.98 8.82
C THR A 887 -18.15 11.70 7.49
N THR A 888 -16.91 11.22 7.51
CA THR A 888 -16.14 10.88 6.30
C THR A 888 -16.29 9.39 5.96
N VAL A 889 -16.76 9.08 4.77
CA VAL A 889 -16.97 7.71 4.27
C VAL A 889 -16.02 7.43 3.11
N VAL A 890 -15.08 6.51 3.29
CA VAL A 890 -14.21 5.99 2.21
C VAL A 890 -14.94 4.89 1.44
N VAL A 891 -15.01 5.00 0.11
CA VAL A 891 -15.72 4.04 -0.74
C VAL A 891 -14.93 2.73 -0.83
N LYS A 892 -15.47 1.62 -0.29
CA LYS A 892 -14.83 0.29 -0.34
C LYS A 892 -14.87 -0.37 -1.72
N ARG A 893 -13.84 -1.15 -2.08
CA ARG A 893 -13.81 -1.98 -3.30
C ARG A 893 -14.55 -3.31 -3.08
N THR A 894 -15.47 -3.67 -3.97
CA THR A 894 -16.23 -4.95 -3.94
C THR A 894 -16.27 -5.65 -5.31
N GLY A 895 -15.32 -5.29 -6.17
CA GLY A 895 -15.23 -5.64 -7.58
C GLY A 895 -14.78 -4.41 -8.39
N PRO A 896 -14.61 -4.52 -9.71
CA PRO A 896 -14.06 -3.43 -10.50
C PRO A 896 -14.95 -2.19 -10.51
N ASN A 897 -14.32 -1.02 -10.63
CA ASN A 897 -15.05 0.24 -10.83
C ASN A 897 -15.89 0.19 -12.12
N LYS A 898 -16.96 1.00 -12.14
CA LYS A 898 -17.88 1.05 -13.28
C LYS A 898 -17.15 1.54 -14.54
N PRO A 899 -17.09 0.74 -15.62
CA PRO A 899 -16.48 1.14 -16.88
C PRO A 899 -17.33 2.18 -17.61
N LYS A 900 -16.81 2.69 -18.71
CA LYS A 900 -17.48 3.64 -19.60
C LYS A 900 -17.23 3.25 -21.05
N LEU A 901 -18.26 3.40 -21.89
CA LEU A 901 -18.13 3.35 -23.35
C LEU A 901 -18.13 4.77 -23.92
N ASP A 902 -17.54 4.93 -25.09
CA ASP A 902 -17.70 6.17 -25.85
C ASP A 902 -19.16 6.39 -26.20
N ASN A 903 -19.62 7.63 -26.04
CA ASN A 903 -21.04 7.96 -26.16
C ASN A 903 -21.58 7.90 -27.61
N THR A 904 -20.70 7.77 -28.60
CA THR A 904 -21.05 7.74 -30.03
C THR A 904 -20.81 6.36 -30.64
N ILE A 905 -21.84 5.52 -30.63
CA ILE A 905 -21.87 4.26 -31.38
C ILE A 905 -23.01 4.34 -32.39
N LYS A 906 -22.69 4.03 -33.66
CA LYS A 906 -23.62 4.12 -34.79
C LYS A 906 -23.76 2.78 -35.50
N THR A 907 -24.80 2.63 -36.32
CA THR A 907 -25.02 1.43 -37.13
C THR A 907 -23.94 1.17 -38.19
N ASP A 908 -23.06 2.13 -38.47
CA ASP A 908 -21.88 1.97 -39.33
C ASP A 908 -20.55 1.87 -38.53
N SER A 909 -20.60 1.88 -37.19
CA SER A 909 -19.42 1.69 -36.35
C SER A 909 -18.87 0.27 -36.50
N LYS A 910 -17.61 0.16 -36.91
CA LYS A 910 -16.84 -1.10 -36.90
C LYS A 910 -15.95 -1.27 -35.69
N THR A 911 -15.74 -0.23 -34.92
CA THR A 911 -14.92 -0.24 -33.72
C THR A 911 -15.74 0.22 -32.53
N VAL A 912 -15.47 -0.39 -31.37
CA VAL A 912 -16.00 0.04 -30.08
C VAL A 912 -14.82 0.37 -29.19
N SER A 913 -14.93 1.51 -28.49
CA SER A 913 -13.93 2.01 -27.57
C SER A 913 -14.56 2.52 -26.28
N GLY A 914 -13.74 2.57 -25.23
CA GLY A 914 -14.17 3.04 -23.92
C GLY A 914 -13.04 3.03 -22.91
N LYS A 915 -13.39 3.18 -21.63
CA LYS A 915 -12.46 3.08 -20.49
C LYS A 915 -12.94 2.05 -19.48
N ILE A 916 -12.05 1.19 -19.02
CA ILE A 916 -12.35 0.20 -17.96
C ILE A 916 -12.49 0.86 -16.58
N ASN A 917 -11.84 2.02 -16.38
CA ASN A 917 -11.81 2.78 -15.11
C ASN A 917 -11.28 1.99 -13.90
N ASP A 918 -10.62 0.86 -14.13
CA ASP A 918 -9.97 0.01 -13.14
C ASP A 918 -8.87 -0.80 -13.82
N MET A 919 -7.61 -0.60 -13.45
CA MET A 919 -6.46 -1.21 -14.15
C MET A 919 -6.34 -2.72 -13.94
N TYR A 920 -7.11 -3.29 -13.01
CA TYR A 920 -7.10 -4.71 -12.67
C TYR A 920 -8.35 -5.44 -13.15
N ALA A 921 -8.95 -4.99 -14.26
CA ALA A 921 -10.15 -5.62 -14.78
C ALA A 921 -10.20 -5.64 -16.30
N TYR A 922 -10.92 -6.63 -16.82
CA TYR A 922 -11.07 -6.89 -18.24
C TYR A 922 -12.43 -6.45 -18.76
N PRO A 923 -12.50 -5.81 -19.95
CA PRO A 923 -13.76 -5.45 -20.56
C PRO A 923 -14.55 -6.68 -21.02
N LEU A 924 -15.84 -6.70 -20.69
CA LEU A 924 -16.85 -7.63 -21.19
C LEU A 924 -17.89 -6.81 -21.97
N VAL A 925 -17.82 -6.83 -23.30
CA VAL A 925 -18.63 -5.95 -24.16
C VAL A 925 -19.73 -6.74 -24.86
N LEU A 926 -20.98 -6.54 -24.43
CA LEU A 926 -22.16 -7.20 -24.99
C LEU A 926 -22.82 -6.30 -26.05
N VAL A 927 -22.90 -6.79 -27.28
CA VAL A 927 -23.51 -6.09 -28.42
C VAL A 927 -24.83 -6.76 -28.81
N ASP A 928 -25.86 -5.93 -29.01
CA ASP A 928 -27.21 -6.35 -29.45
C ASP A 928 -27.86 -7.42 -28.55
N ASP A 929 -27.43 -7.53 -27.29
CA ASP A 929 -27.85 -8.56 -26.33
C ASP A 929 -27.68 -10.00 -26.84
N LYS A 930 -26.69 -10.21 -27.72
CA LYS A 930 -26.45 -11.49 -28.39
C LYS A 930 -24.98 -11.91 -28.38
N VAL A 931 -24.07 -10.99 -28.62
CA VAL A 931 -22.65 -11.31 -28.81
C VAL A 931 -21.84 -10.65 -27.71
N LEU A 932 -21.20 -11.45 -26.87
CA LEU A 932 -20.31 -10.98 -25.81
C LEU A 932 -18.86 -11.05 -26.32
N TYR A 933 -18.22 -9.90 -26.40
CA TYR A 933 -16.81 -9.80 -26.73
C TYR A 933 -15.96 -9.78 -25.46
N VAL A 934 -14.91 -10.61 -25.45
CA VAL A 934 -13.93 -10.73 -24.36
C VAL A 934 -12.50 -10.66 -24.92
N PRO A 935 -11.51 -10.18 -24.16
CA PRO A 935 -10.16 -9.96 -24.66
C PRO A 935 -9.32 -11.24 -24.86
N SER A 936 -9.63 -12.33 -24.16
CA SER A 936 -8.90 -13.59 -24.22
C SER A 936 -9.76 -14.79 -23.79
N ASP A 937 -9.29 -16.01 -24.06
CA ASP A 937 -9.93 -17.25 -23.59
C ASP A 937 -9.98 -17.34 -22.05
N ASN A 938 -8.91 -16.90 -21.37
CA ASN A 938 -8.89 -16.85 -19.90
C ASN A 938 -10.02 -15.97 -19.35
N VAL A 939 -10.30 -14.83 -20.00
CA VAL A 939 -11.41 -13.96 -19.60
C VAL A 939 -12.77 -14.58 -19.95
N ALA A 940 -12.85 -15.42 -20.99
CA ALA A 940 -14.05 -16.21 -21.25
C ALA A 940 -14.35 -17.20 -20.12
N GLU A 941 -13.32 -17.84 -19.54
CA GLU A 941 -13.46 -18.73 -18.38
C GLU A 941 -13.83 -17.95 -17.10
N LEU A 942 -13.22 -16.79 -16.86
CA LEU A 942 -13.64 -15.89 -15.77
C LEU A 942 -15.12 -15.48 -15.93
N TYR A 943 -15.53 -15.15 -17.15
CA TYR A 943 -16.91 -14.81 -17.45
C TYR A 943 -17.88 -15.96 -17.11
N LYS A 944 -17.53 -17.22 -17.41
CA LYS A 944 -18.35 -18.41 -17.06
C LYS A 944 -18.53 -18.59 -15.55
N LYS A 945 -17.53 -18.21 -14.76
CA LYS A 945 -17.58 -18.24 -13.28
C LYS A 945 -18.31 -17.03 -12.68
N SER A 946 -18.56 -16.00 -13.49
CA SER A 946 -19.06 -14.73 -13.01
C SER A 946 -20.58 -14.71 -12.85
N SER A 947 -21.05 -13.84 -11.96
CA SER A 947 -22.48 -13.49 -11.83
C SER A 947 -23.12 -12.87 -13.10
N PHE A 948 -22.33 -12.54 -14.13
CA PHE A 948 -22.83 -12.02 -15.40
C PHE A 948 -23.01 -13.10 -16.47
N TYR A 949 -22.64 -14.35 -16.18
CA TYR A 949 -22.75 -15.45 -17.12
C TYR A 949 -24.19 -15.68 -17.59
N ASP A 950 -24.36 -15.71 -18.90
CA ASP A 950 -25.57 -16.13 -19.60
C ASP A 950 -25.18 -17.04 -20.77
N LYS A 951 -25.74 -18.24 -20.79
CA LYS A 951 -25.53 -19.24 -21.86
C LYS A 951 -26.12 -18.82 -23.21
N ALA A 952 -27.03 -17.85 -23.24
CA ALA A 952 -27.63 -17.34 -24.47
C ALA A 952 -26.68 -16.41 -25.25
N TYR A 953 -25.66 -15.85 -24.60
CA TYR A 953 -24.70 -14.98 -25.27
C TYR A 953 -23.68 -15.82 -26.04
N LYS A 954 -23.50 -15.49 -27.33
CA LYS A 954 -22.39 -16.01 -28.13
C LYS A 954 -21.12 -15.28 -27.69
N VAL A 955 -20.21 -15.99 -27.04
CA VAL A 955 -18.90 -15.45 -26.64
C VAL A 955 -17.97 -15.41 -27.84
N VAL A 956 -17.32 -14.28 -28.05
CA VAL A 956 -16.33 -14.05 -29.11
C VAL A 956 -15.08 -13.47 -28.47
N VAL A 957 -13.94 -14.15 -28.65
CA VAL A 957 -12.65 -13.59 -28.27
C VAL A 957 -12.20 -12.60 -29.32
N ALA A 958 -11.98 -11.35 -28.91
CA ALA A 958 -11.48 -10.28 -29.76
C ALA A 958 -10.38 -9.53 -29.01
N LYS A 959 -9.19 -9.43 -29.61
CA LYS A 959 -8.09 -8.66 -29.03
C LYS A 959 -8.55 -7.22 -28.77
N MET A 960 -8.54 -6.82 -27.50
CA MET A 960 -8.86 -5.47 -27.07
C MET A 960 -7.56 -4.82 -26.59
N ASP A 961 -7.05 -3.85 -27.35
CA ASP A 961 -5.83 -3.15 -26.97
C ASP A 961 -6.19 -2.19 -25.83
N VAL A 962 -5.81 -2.55 -24.60
CA VAL A 962 -6.02 -1.74 -23.39
C VAL A 962 -4.75 -0.95 -23.09
N THR A 963 -4.83 0.37 -23.10
CA THR A 963 -3.72 1.27 -22.74
C THR A 963 -3.47 1.26 -21.23
N SER A 964 -2.31 1.76 -20.79
CA SER A 964 -1.99 1.99 -19.37
C SER A 964 -3.01 2.89 -18.65
N SER A 965 -3.63 3.82 -19.38
CA SER A 965 -4.72 4.67 -18.87
C SER A 965 -6.10 3.97 -18.80
N GLY A 966 -6.15 2.66 -19.08
CA GLY A 966 -7.35 1.84 -19.08
C GLY A 966 -8.30 2.13 -20.24
N THR A 967 -7.82 2.74 -21.33
CA THR A 967 -8.62 2.96 -22.54
C THR A 967 -8.54 1.71 -23.40
N PHE A 968 -9.66 1.20 -23.89
CA PHE A 968 -9.67 0.03 -24.76
C PHE A 968 -10.34 0.34 -26.10
N GLN A 969 -9.93 -0.38 -27.15
CA GLN A 969 -10.57 -0.38 -28.45
C GLN A 969 -10.51 -1.78 -29.07
N PHE A 970 -11.56 -2.18 -29.80
CA PHE A 970 -11.55 -3.39 -30.60
C PHE A 970 -12.52 -3.30 -31.79
N SER A 971 -12.41 -4.24 -32.73
CA SER A 971 -13.25 -4.31 -33.93
C SER A 971 -14.41 -5.31 -33.77
N LEU A 972 -15.58 -4.93 -34.25
CA LEU A 972 -16.77 -5.78 -34.27
C LEU A 972 -16.78 -6.70 -35.50
N GLN A 973 -17.12 -7.97 -35.31
CA GLN A 973 -17.33 -8.92 -36.42
C GLN A 973 -18.47 -8.43 -37.32
N ASP A 974 -19.58 -7.99 -36.71
CA ASP A 974 -20.76 -7.47 -37.38
C ASP A 974 -21.06 -6.03 -36.97
N TYR A 975 -21.85 -5.33 -37.79
CA TYR A 975 -22.31 -3.98 -37.44
C TYR A 975 -23.43 -4.04 -36.41
N PRO A 976 -23.46 -3.13 -35.43
CA PRO A 976 -24.49 -3.14 -34.41
C PRO A 976 -25.86 -2.76 -35.01
N ALA A 977 -26.92 -3.40 -34.52
CA ALA A 977 -28.27 -3.15 -34.98
C ALA A 977 -28.79 -1.74 -34.61
N ALA A 978 -29.70 -1.19 -35.41
CA ALA A 978 -30.38 0.05 -35.04
C ALA A 978 -31.26 -0.16 -33.80
N GLN A 979 -31.34 0.84 -32.92
CA GLN A 979 -32.18 0.80 -31.70
C GLN A 979 -31.77 -0.27 -30.67
N SER A 980 -30.58 -0.85 -30.79
CA SER A 980 -30.00 -1.75 -29.79
C SER A 980 -29.11 -0.99 -28.80
N TYR A 981 -28.45 -1.74 -27.91
CA TYR A 981 -27.44 -1.23 -26.99
C TYR A 981 -26.13 -1.97 -27.15
N VAL A 982 -25.03 -1.24 -26.96
CA VAL A 982 -23.75 -1.83 -26.56
C VAL A 982 -23.63 -1.66 -25.05
N LYS A 983 -23.49 -2.76 -24.34
CA LYS A 983 -23.34 -2.82 -22.88
C LYS A 983 -21.90 -3.22 -22.57
N ILE A 984 -21.35 -2.69 -21.50
CA ILE A 984 -20.07 -3.10 -20.97
C ILE A 984 -20.18 -3.40 -19.48
N LYS A 985 -19.53 -4.47 -19.07
CA LYS A 985 -19.06 -4.71 -17.71
C LYS A 985 -17.55 -4.89 -17.75
N THR A 986 -16.94 -4.88 -16.59
CA THR A 986 -15.57 -5.31 -16.39
C THR A 986 -15.54 -6.44 -15.38
N ILE A 987 -14.56 -7.33 -15.49
CA ILE A 987 -14.38 -8.49 -14.62
C ILE A 987 -12.95 -8.54 -14.11
N ASP A 988 -12.76 -8.80 -12.81
CA ASP A 988 -11.43 -9.07 -12.25
C ASP A 988 -11.12 -10.57 -12.21
N ALA A 989 -9.91 -10.95 -11.80
CA ALA A 989 -9.51 -12.35 -11.73
C ALA A 989 -10.27 -13.16 -10.67
N LEU A 990 -10.96 -12.52 -9.72
CA LEU A 990 -11.88 -13.20 -8.79
C LEU A 990 -13.27 -13.41 -9.42
N SER A 991 -13.42 -13.17 -10.72
CA SER A 991 -14.69 -13.25 -11.46
C SER A 991 -15.77 -12.29 -10.94
N ARG A 992 -15.40 -11.23 -10.22
CA ARG A 992 -16.34 -10.20 -9.74
C ARG A 992 -16.57 -9.22 -10.87
N CYS A 993 -17.84 -8.98 -11.21
CA CYS A 993 -18.17 -8.00 -12.23
C CYS A 993 -18.43 -6.62 -11.65
N SER A 994 -18.06 -5.59 -12.41
CA SER A 994 -18.49 -4.21 -12.17
C SER A 994 -19.98 -4.01 -12.45
N LEU A 995 -20.45 -2.81 -12.13
CA LEU A 995 -21.74 -2.32 -12.59
C LEU A 995 -21.73 -2.10 -14.11
N GLN A 996 -22.86 -2.38 -14.75
CA GLN A 996 -22.98 -2.24 -16.20
C GLN A 996 -23.05 -0.77 -16.63
N TYR A 997 -22.36 -0.44 -17.71
CA TYR A 997 -22.58 0.79 -18.50
C TYR A 997 -23.19 0.41 -19.86
N LYS A 998 -24.00 1.28 -20.45
CA LYS A 998 -24.61 1.02 -21.76
C LYS A 998 -24.73 2.29 -22.59
N VAL A 999 -24.57 2.16 -23.90
CA VAL A 999 -24.76 3.22 -24.90
C VAL A 999 -25.73 2.70 -25.95
N GLY A 1000 -26.72 3.54 -26.31
CA GLY A 1000 -27.68 3.21 -27.36
C GLY A 1000 -27.04 3.38 -28.74
N VAL A 1001 -27.35 2.47 -29.67
CA VAL A 1001 -26.83 2.53 -31.04
C VAL A 1001 -27.68 3.50 -31.87
N THR A 1002 -27.06 4.58 -32.31
CA THR A 1002 -27.71 5.61 -33.12
C THR A 1002 -27.64 5.27 -34.61
N LEU A 1003 -28.61 5.72 -35.39
CA LEU A 1003 -28.62 5.43 -36.82
C LEU A 1003 -27.57 6.29 -37.56
N ALA A 1004 -26.78 5.68 -38.45
CA ALA A 1004 -25.87 6.39 -39.34
C ALA A 1004 -26.52 6.72 -40.71
N LYS A 1005 -25.80 7.45 -41.56
CA LYS A 1005 -26.12 7.45 -43.01
C LYS A 1005 -25.93 6.04 -43.55
N PRO A 1006 -26.72 5.59 -44.54
CA PRO A 1006 -26.60 4.23 -45.03
C PRO A 1006 -25.20 3.98 -45.59
N ARG A 1007 -24.76 2.73 -45.49
CA ARG A 1007 -23.49 2.33 -46.11
C ARG A 1007 -23.55 2.47 -47.63
N LYS A 1008 -22.37 2.57 -48.25
CA LYS A 1008 -22.24 2.59 -49.72
C LYS A 1008 -22.95 1.34 -50.28
N PRO A 1009 -23.93 1.48 -51.19
CA PRO A 1009 -24.71 0.34 -51.69
C PRO A 1009 -23.84 -0.63 -52.48
N GLU A 1010 -24.27 -1.88 -52.63
CA GLU A 1010 -23.66 -2.80 -53.60
C GLU A 1010 -24.47 -2.83 -54.89
N VAL A 1011 -23.80 -2.67 -56.03
CA VAL A 1011 -24.45 -2.61 -57.35
C VAL A 1011 -23.70 -3.54 -58.29
N PRO A 1012 -24.33 -4.61 -58.81
CA PRO A 1012 -23.71 -5.48 -59.80
C PRO A 1012 -23.35 -4.72 -61.07
N SER A 1013 -22.45 -5.28 -61.88
CA SER A 1013 -22.06 -4.68 -63.16
C SER A 1013 -23.29 -4.47 -64.06
N ILE A 1014 -23.41 -3.24 -64.56
CA ILE A 1014 -24.46 -2.85 -65.51
C ILE A 1014 -23.85 -2.74 -66.90
N SER A 1015 -24.68 -2.92 -67.93
CA SER A 1015 -24.26 -2.77 -69.33
C SER A 1015 -25.16 -1.79 -70.05
N ASN A 1016 -24.75 -1.35 -71.24
CA ASN A 1016 -25.58 -0.52 -72.10
C ASN A 1016 -26.84 -1.24 -72.66
N LEU A 1017 -27.09 -2.48 -72.22
CA LEU A 1017 -28.34 -3.21 -72.43
C LEU A 1017 -29.28 -3.18 -71.20
N SER A 1018 -28.78 -2.82 -70.02
CA SER A 1018 -29.52 -2.84 -68.77
C SER A 1018 -30.72 -1.89 -68.81
N LYS A 1019 -31.89 -2.38 -68.42
CA LYS A 1019 -33.14 -1.60 -68.25
C LYS A 1019 -33.51 -1.38 -66.78
N SER A 1020 -32.71 -1.96 -65.88
CA SER A 1020 -32.87 -1.82 -64.45
C SER A 1020 -31.52 -1.91 -63.77
N VAL A 1021 -31.38 -1.26 -62.62
CA VAL A 1021 -30.24 -1.39 -61.72
C VAL A 1021 -30.72 -2.06 -60.44
N LYS A 1022 -30.02 -3.11 -60.00
CA LYS A 1022 -30.24 -3.72 -58.69
C LYS A 1022 -29.27 -3.11 -57.69
N VAL A 1023 -29.79 -2.63 -56.58
CA VAL A 1023 -29.03 -1.96 -55.52
C VAL A 1023 -29.26 -2.74 -54.24
N TYR A 1024 -28.20 -3.33 -53.72
CA TYR A 1024 -28.22 -4.17 -52.53
C TYR A 1024 -27.70 -3.41 -51.31
N THR A 1025 -28.28 -3.71 -50.15
CA THR A 1025 -27.84 -3.20 -48.85
C THR A 1025 -28.29 -4.12 -47.74
N ALA A 1026 -27.49 -4.21 -46.68
CA ALA A 1026 -27.83 -4.98 -45.50
C ALA A 1026 -28.98 -4.36 -44.68
N GLU A 1027 -29.15 -3.03 -44.72
CA GLU A 1027 -30.14 -2.30 -43.93
C GLU A 1027 -31.30 -1.78 -44.78
N LYS A 1028 -32.52 -1.78 -44.23
CA LYS A 1028 -33.69 -1.21 -44.91
C LYS A 1028 -33.56 0.31 -44.96
N CYS A 1029 -33.40 0.84 -46.16
CA CYS A 1029 -33.34 2.27 -46.44
C CYS A 1029 -34.74 2.81 -46.79
N SER A 1030 -34.98 4.11 -46.58
CA SER A 1030 -36.23 4.76 -46.99
C SER A 1030 -36.34 4.85 -48.51
N SER A 1031 -35.21 4.99 -49.22
CA SER A 1031 -35.17 4.87 -50.68
C SER A 1031 -33.79 4.47 -51.23
N ALA A 1032 -33.78 4.01 -52.48
CA ALA A 1032 -32.60 3.87 -53.33
C ALA A 1032 -32.76 4.75 -54.57
N THR A 1033 -31.74 5.52 -54.92
CA THR A 1033 -31.77 6.43 -56.07
C THR A 1033 -30.63 6.13 -57.04
N VAL A 1034 -30.97 6.05 -58.33
CA VAL A 1034 -30.03 5.98 -59.45
C VAL A 1034 -30.18 7.26 -60.27
N GLN A 1035 -29.10 8.01 -60.41
CA GLN A 1035 -29.02 9.14 -61.34
C GLN A 1035 -28.28 8.70 -62.60
N VAL A 1036 -28.94 8.80 -63.75
CA VAL A 1036 -28.35 8.57 -65.07
C VAL A 1036 -28.12 9.92 -65.71
N ASP A 1037 -26.85 10.31 -65.87
CA ASP A 1037 -26.43 11.63 -66.30
C ASP A 1037 -27.10 12.74 -65.44
N SER A 1038 -28.12 13.43 -65.95
CA SER A 1038 -28.86 14.48 -65.20
C SER A 1038 -30.18 14.04 -64.57
N LYS A 1039 -30.71 12.85 -64.89
CA LYS A 1039 -32.05 12.40 -64.44
C LYS A 1039 -31.97 11.39 -63.30
N LYS A 1040 -32.81 11.56 -62.26
CA LYS A 1040 -32.88 10.70 -61.08
C LYS A 1040 -34.07 9.74 -61.14
N TYR A 1041 -33.86 8.51 -60.68
CA TYR A 1041 -34.86 7.45 -60.58
C TYR A 1041 -34.79 6.88 -59.16
N THR A 1042 -35.88 6.99 -58.39
CA THR A 1042 -35.91 6.63 -56.97
C THR A 1042 -37.00 5.59 -56.71
N VAL A 1043 -36.69 4.60 -55.87
CA VAL A 1043 -37.66 3.60 -55.40
C VAL A 1043 -37.59 3.48 -53.88
N THR A 1044 -38.73 3.20 -53.25
CA THR A 1044 -38.85 3.05 -51.78
C THR A 1044 -39.07 1.60 -51.34
N LYS A 1045 -39.56 0.74 -52.24
CA LYS A 1045 -39.81 -0.68 -51.97
C LYS A 1045 -38.56 -1.51 -52.28
N ALA A 1046 -38.17 -2.37 -51.34
CA ALA A 1046 -37.13 -3.38 -51.50
C ALA A 1046 -37.66 -4.79 -51.24
N LYS A 1047 -37.02 -5.78 -51.84
CA LYS A 1047 -37.21 -7.21 -51.51
C LYS A 1047 -36.06 -7.67 -50.61
N TYR A 1048 -36.38 -8.32 -49.50
CA TYR A 1048 -35.37 -8.88 -48.58
C TYR A 1048 -35.07 -10.34 -48.92
N THR A 1049 -33.81 -10.73 -48.88
CA THR A 1049 -33.38 -12.13 -48.86
C THR A 1049 -32.28 -12.34 -47.81
N LYS A 1050 -32.20 -13.55 -47.26
CA LYS A 1050 -31.21 -13.89 -46.22
C LYS A 1050 -29.76 -13.78 -46.74
N ASN A 1051 -29.52 -14.01 -48.03
CA ASN A 1051 -28.18 -14.03 -48.62
C ASN A 1051 -27.71 -12.66 -49.13
N THR A 1052 -28.61 -11.79 -49.58
CA THR A 1052 -28.23 -10.51 -50.24
C THR A 1052 -28.78 -9.27 -49.53
N GLY A 1053 -29.46 -9.42 -48.38
CA GLY A 1053 -30.13 -8.33 -47.70
C GLY A 1053 -31.28 -7.73 -48.51
N TYR A 1054 -31.47 -6.41 -48.40
CA TYR A 1054 -32.48 -5.65 -49.14
C TYR A 1054 -32.00 -5.31 -50.54
N CYS A 1055 -32.78 -5.73 -51.55
CA CYS A 1055 -32.57 -5.40 -52.95
C CYS A 1055 -33.64 -4.41 -53.44
N TYR A 1056 -33.18 -3.25 -53.89
CA TYR A 1056 -33.98 -2.27 -54.61
C TYR A 1056 -33.75 -2.48 -56.12
N THR A 1057 -34.82 -2.72 -56.88
CA THR A 1057 -34.75 -2.82 -58.34
C THR A 1057 -35.29 -1.53 -58.94
N ILE A 1058 -34.42 -0.71 -59.52
CA ILE A 1058 -34.77 0.58 -60.12
C ILE A 1058 -34.83 0.42 -61.63
N THR A 1059 -36.01 0.59 -62.22
CA THR A 1059 -36.15 0.68 -63.68
C THR A 1059 -35.54 1.99 -64.16
N VAL A 1060 -34.60 1.89 -65.11
CA VAL A 1060 -33.88 3.03 -65.69
C VAL A 1060 -33.97 2.96 -67.22
N PRO A 1061 -33.95 4.10 -67.93
CA PRO A 1061 -33.84 4.06 -69.37
C PRO A 1061 -32.51 3.43 -69.76
N ARG A 1062 -32.51 2.76 -70.90
CA ARG A 1062 -31.27 2.28 -71.50
C ARG A 1062 -30.38 3.48 -71.86
N SER A 1063 -29.07 3.35 -71.62
CA SER A 1063 -28.08 4.38 -71.90
C SER A 1063 -26.93 3.85 -72.77
N ASP A 1064 -26.03 4.73 -73.22
CA ASP A 1064 -24.76 4.31 -73.81
C ASP A 1064 -23.74 4.00 -72.71
N SER A 1065 -22.62 3.33 -73.03
CA SER A 1065 -21.56 3.02 -72.05
C SER A 1065 -20.83 4.27 -71.53
N THR A 1066 -20.92 5.39 -72.24
CA THR A 1066 -20.35 6.68 -71.81
C THR A 1066 -21.23 7.41 -70.80
N SER A 1067 -22.47 6.98 -70.56
CA SER A 1067 -23.34 7.58 -69.56
C SER A 1067 -22.81 7.29 -68.15
N THR A 1068 -23.08 8.20 -67.23
CA THR A 1068 -22.65 8.08 -65.83
C THR A 1068 -23.83 7.71 -64.95
N PHE A 1069 -23.66 6.65 -64.15
CA PHE A 1069 -24.64 6.20 -63.16
C PHE A 1069 -24.13 6.56 -61.76
N ARG A 1070 -24.85 7.43 -61.05
CA ARG A 1070 -24.62 7.73 -59.64
C ARG A 1070 -25.69 7.06 -58.78
N VAL A 1071 -25.30 6.15 -57.90
CA VAL A 1071 -26.23 5.34 -57.10
C VAL A 1071 -26.01 5.58 -55.62
N TRP A 1072 -27.06 5.93 -54.87
CA TRP A 1072 -27.00 6.07 -53.42
C TRP A 1072 -28.28 5.57 -52.75
N LEU A 1073 -28.17 5.29 -51.46
CA LEU A 1073 -29.29 4.96 -50.58
C LEU A 1073 -29.60 6.15 -49.68
N THR A 1074 -30.85 6.24 -49.24
CA THR A 1074 -31.29 7.28 -48.30
C THR A 1074 -32.01 6.62 -47.12
N ASN A 1075 -31.71 7.07 -45.91
CA ASN A 1075 -32.53 6.81 -44.73
C ASN A 1075 -32.88 8.14 -44.03
N LYS A 1076 -33.46 8.09 -42.83
CA LYS A 1076 -33.85 9.29 -42.06
C LYS A 1076 -32.68 10.23 -41.69
N VAL A 1077 -31.43 9.75 -41.71
CA VAL A 1077 -30.23 10.53 -41.39
C VAL A 1077 -29.65 11.20 -42.65
N GLY A 1078 -29.86 10.59 -43.83
CA GLY A 1078 -29.49 11.17 -45.11
C GLY A 1078 -29.00 10.13 -46.11
N ASN A 1079 -28.17 10.58 -47.06
CA ASN A 1079 -27.71 9.77 -48.17
C ASN A 1079 -26.42 9.03 -47.86
N SER A 1080 -26.29 7.79 -48.37
CA SER A 1080 -25.02 7.08 -48.43
C SER A 1080 -24.02 7.82 -49.31
N LYS A 1081 -22.73 7.44 -49.22
CA LYS A 1081 -21.79 7.75 -50.29
C LYS A 1081 -22.31 7.15 -51.59
N ALA A 1082 -22.31 7.94 -52.66
CA ALA A 1082 -22.75 7.47 -53.97
C ALA A 1082 -21.69 6.60 -54.64
N ILE A 1083 -22.11 5.55 -55.35
CA ILE A 1083 -21.27 4.84 -56.30
C ILE A 1083 -21.41 5.50 -57.67
N VAL A 1084 -20.29 5.77 -58.32
CA VAL A 1084 -20.24 6.16 -59.73
C VAL A 1084 -19.88 4.94 -60.57
N LEU A 1085 -20.69 4.62 -61.58
CA LEU A 1085 -20.50 3.49 -62.49
C LEU A 1085 -20.68 3.94 -63.93
N HIS A 1086 -19.98 3.26 -64.85
CA HIS A 1086 -20.22 3.36 -66.28
C HIS A 1086 -20.71 2.02 -66.81
N PRO A 1087 -21.75 1.98 -67.67
CA PRO A 1087 -22.23 0.72 -68.21
C PRO A 1087 -21.16 0.06 -69.10
N ALA A 1088 -20.95 -1.24 -68.95
CA ALA A 1088 -20.14 -2.01 -69.89
C ALA A 1088 -20.77 -1.96 -71.30
N GLU A 1089 -19.95 -1.71 -72.32
CA GLU A 1089 -20.40 -1.71 -73.70
C GLU A 1089 -20.54 -3.17 -74.19
N LYS A 1090 -21.78 -3.69 -74.27
CA LYS A 1090 -22.07 -5.05 -74.79
C LYS A 1090 -22.66 -5.01 -76.20
N ALA A 1091 -23.53 -4.03 -76.46
CA ALA A 1091 -23.97 -3.66 -77.80
C ALA A 1091 -23.25 -2.37 -78.24
N PRO A 1092 -23.23 -2.00 -79.52
CA PRO A 1092 -22.64 -0.74 -79.93
C PRO A 1092 -23.37 0.42 -79.26
N ASN A 1093 -22.64 1.47 -78.87
CA ASN A 1093 -23.24 2.76 -78.52
C ASN A 1093 -23.96 3.40 -79.71
N LYS A 1094 -24.75 4.46 -79.45
CA LYS A 1094 -25.37 5.29 -80.50
C LYS A 1094 -24.33 5.63 -81.59
N PRO A 1095 -24.58 5.26 -82.85
CA PRO A 1095 -23.69 5.64 -83.94
C PRO A 1095 -23.57 7.16 -84.03
N LYS A 1096 -22.35 7.65 -84.23
CA LYS A 1096 -22.09 9.05 -84.56
C LYS A 1096 -22.42 9.25 -86.03
N LEU A 1097 -23.28 10.21 -86.34
CA LEU A 1097 -23.58 10.64 -87.70
C LEU A 1097 -22.85 11.94 -87.97
N ASP A 1098 -22.24 12.05 -89.15
CA ASP A 1098 -21.65 13.31 -89.61
C ASP A 1098 -22.76 14.33 -89.92
N LYS A 1099 -22.42 15.63 -89.94
CA LYS A 1099 -23.38 16.68 -90.30
C LYS A 1099 -23.87 16.47 -91.73
N VAL A 1100 -25.18 16.27 -91.90
CA VAL A 1100 -25.81 16.01 -93.20
C VAL A 1100 -26.37 17.31 -93.78
N LYS A 1101 -25.86 17.74 -94.94
CA LYS A 1101 -26.30 18.94 -95.68
C LYS A 1101 -27.38 18.59 -96.72
N ARG A 1102 -28.21 19.55 -97.11
CA ARG A 1102 -29.25 19.47 -98.17
C ARG A 1102 -28.82 18.79 -99.48
N SER A 1103 -27.57 18.96 -99.90
CA SER A 1103 -27.00 18.39 -101.14
C SER A 1103 -26.28 17.05 -100.95
N ALA A 1104 -26.27 16.48 -99.74
CA ALA A 1104 -25.50 15.28 -99.44
C ALA A 1104 -26.02 14.06 -100.23
N LYS A 1105 -25.18 13.52 -101.13
CA LYS A 1105 -25.45 12.27 -101.88
C LYS A 1105 -25.25 11.00 -101.04
N LYS A 1106 -24.66 11.13 -99.86
CA LYS A 1106 -24.40 10.05 -98.90
C LYS A 1106 -24.52 10.56 -97.46
N VAL A 1107 -24.99 9.71 -96.57
CA VAL A 1107 -24.85 9.90 -95.11
C VAL A 1107 -23.67 9.06 -94.66
N THR A 1108 -22.76 9.66 -93.91
CA THR A 1108 -21.60 9.00 -93.31
C THR A 1108 -21.64 9.11 -91.78
N GLY A 1109 -20.92 8.22 -91.12
CA GLY A 1109 -20.79 8.24 -89.68
C GLY A 1109 -19.84 7.16 -89.18
N LYS A 1110 -19.74 7.03 -87.86
CA LYS A 1110 -18.90 6.05 -87.19
C LYS A 1110 -19.68 5.29 -86.11
N VAL A 1111 -19.53 3.98 -86.07
CA VAL A 1111 -20.02 3.10 -85.01
C VAL A 1111 -18.83 2.45 -84.32
N HIS A 1112 -18.90 2.28 -83.00
CA HIS A 1112 -17.90 1.53 -82.27
C HIS A 1112 -18.17 0.02 -82.41
N LEU A 1113 -17.14 -0.77 -82.73
CA LEU A 1113 -17.25 -2.21 -82.89
C LEU A 1113 -16.95 -2.89 -81.56
N VAL A 1114 -17.93 -3.58 -81.01
CA VAL A 1114 -17.86 -4.19 -79.67
C VAL A 1114 -18.57 -5.55 -79.69
N GLY A 1115 -18.06 -6.52 -78.93
CA GLY A 1115 -18.75 -7.80 -78.71
C GLY A 1115 -17.97 -9.08 -78.95
N ASN A 1116 -16.65 -9.03 -79.17
CA ASN A 1116 -15.80 -10.23 -79.16
C ASN A 1116 -15.19 -10.43 -77.75
N LYS A 1117 -15.16 -11.68 -77.26
CA LYS A 1117 -14.52 -12.04 -75.98
C LYS A 1117 -13.02 -12.27 -76.10
N GLU A 1118 -12.50 -12.55 -77.31
CA GLU A 1118 -11.08 -12.84 -77.57
C GLU A 1118 -10.64 -12.22 -78.91
N GLY A 1119 -9.87 -11.12 -78.86
CA GLY A 1119 -9.27 -10.45 -80.03
C GLY A 1119 -10.00 -9.17 -80.52
N LYS A 1120 -9.40 -8.49 -81.51
CA LYS A 1120 -9.87 -7.19 -82.06
C LYS A 1120 -11.29 -7.31 -82.65
N SER A 1121 -12.19 -6.41 -82.25
CA SER A 1121 -13.58 -6.38 -82.75
C SER A 1121 -13.62 -5.87 -84.20
N THR A 1122 -14.20 -6.64 -85.12
CA THR A 1122 -14.39 -6.34 -86.55
C THR A 1122 -15.87 -6.38 -86.91
N VAL A 1123 -16.25 -5.85 -88.09
CA VAL A 1123 -17.66 -5.86 -88.54
C VAL A 1123 -18.16 -7.30 -88.70
N LYS A 1124 -17.31 -8.20 -89.20
CA LYS A 1124 -17.63 -9.61 -89.45
C LYS A 1124 -17.82 -10.39 -88.16
N ASN A 1125 -16.86 -10.32 -87.22
CA ASN A 1125 -16.91 -11.15 -86.00
C ASN A 1125 -17.98 -10.68 -85.00
N THR A 1126 -18.26 -9.37 -84.92
CA THR A 1126 -19.35 -8.83 -84.09
C THR A 1126 -20.71 -8.89 -84.78
N LYS A 1127 -20.76 -9.27 -86.07
CA LYS A 1127 -21.97 -9.18 -86.93
C LYS A 1127 -22.62 -7.80 -86.88
N THR A 1128 -21.81 -6.73 -86.82
CA THR A 1128 -22.31 -5.35 -86.67
C THR A 1128 -23.00 -4.88 -87.95
N LYS A 1129 -24.20 -4.34 -87.81
CA LYS A 1129 -25.04 -3.76 -88.87
C LYS A 1129 -25.49 -2.37 -88.45
N VAL A 1130 -25.42 -1.38 -89.32
CA VAL A 1130 -25.91 -0.01 -89.09
C VAL A 1130 -27.13 0.23 -89.97
N TYR A 1131 -28.25 0.55 -89.33
CA TYR A 1131 -29.50 0.86 -89.98
C TYR A 1131 -29.78 2.36 -89.88
N ILE A 1132 -30.19 2.96 -91.00
CA ILE A 1132 -30.61 4.35 -91.07
C ILE A 1132 -32.04 4.37 -91.61
N TYR A 1133 -32.96 4.95 -90.85
CA TYR A 1133 -34.29 5.26 -91.33
C TYR A 1133 -34.29 6.66 -91.91
N LEU A 1134 -34.77 6.78 -93.15
CA LEU A 1134 -35.05 8.04 -93.82
C LEU A 1134 -36.55 8.07 -94.11
N ASN A 1135 -37.28 9.03 -93.52
CA ASN A 1135 -38.73 9.19 -93.68
C ASN A 1135 -39.49 7.86 -93.51
N GLY A 1136 -39.13 7.10 -92.46
CA GLY A 1136 -39.76 5.83 -92.11
C GLY A 1136 -39.26 4.60 -92.87
N LYS A 1137 -38.51 4.75 -93.97
CA LYS A 1137 -37.93 3.61 -94.70
C LYS A 1137 -36.57 3.22 -94.15
N LYS A 1138 -36.42 1.94 -93.81
CA LYS A 1138 -35.19 1.35 -93.24
C LYS A 1138 -34.17 1.04 -94.34
N HIS A 1139 -32.97 1.54 -94.19
CA HIS A 1139 -31.83 1.25 -95.07
C HIS A 1139 -30.66 0.67 -94.28
N LEU A 1140 -29.92 -0.27 -94.87
CA LEU A 1140 -28.70 -0.85 -94.30
C LEU A 1140 -27.48 -0.12 -94.88
N ALA A 1141 -26.63 0.46 -94.02
CA ALA A 1141 -25.41 1.15 -94.44
C ALA A 1141 -24.27 0.15 -94.70
N LYS A 1142 -23.36 0.50 -95.61
CA LYS A 1142 -22.08 -0.22 -95.80
C LYS A 1142 -21.11 0.23 -94.70
N ILE A 1143 -20.44 -0.70 -94.03
CA ILE A 1143 -19.54 -0.44 -92.89
C ILE A 1143 -18.14 -0.97 -93.24
N LYS A 1144 -17.11 -0.20 -92.91
CA LYS A 1144 -15.69 -0.61 -92.97
C LYS A 1144 -15.23 -1.20 -91.63
N ASP A 1145 -14.11 -1.91 -91.64
CA ASP A 1145 -13.55 -2.54 -90.44
C ASP A 1145 -13.09 -1.55 -89.34
N ASP A 1146 -12.93 -0.27 -89.66
CA ASP A 1146 -12.66 0.80 -88.69
C ASP A 1146 -13.95 1.38 -88.04
N GLY A 1147 -15.12 0.81 -88.35
CA GLY A 1147 -16.42 1.23 -87.87
C GLY A 1147 -17.01 2.43 -88.62
N THR A 1148 -16.35 2.96 -89.65
CA THR A 1148 -16.95 4.00 -90.50
C THR A 1148 -18.03 3.41 -91.40
N PHE A 1149 -19.20 4.05 -91.48
CA PHE A 1149 -20.29 3.59 -92.32
C PHE A 1149 -20.75 4.68 -93.29
N SER A 1150 -21.30 4.25 -94.42
CA SER A 1150 -21.91 5.14 -95.40
C SER A 1150 -23.17 4.53 -96.02
N LEU A 1151 -24.14 5.39 -96.29
CA LEU A 1151 -25.35 5.07 -97.05
C LEU A 1151 -25.48 6.06 -98.20
N LYS A 1152 -25.43 5.56 -99.44
CA LYS A 1152 -25.67 6.36 -100.67
C LYS A 1152 -27.16 6.34 -101.01
N PHE A 1153 -27.70 7.46 -101.48
CA PHE A 1153 -29.09 7.55 -101.96
C PHE A 1153 -29.14 7.63 -103.48
N LYS A 1154 -30.10 6.94 -104.12
CA LYS A 1154 -30.40 7.09 -105.55
C LYS A 1154 -31.28 8.33 -105.75
N LYS A 1155 -30.74 9.39 -106.39
CA LYS A 1155 -31.43 10.55 -107.00
C LYS A 1155 -32.60 11.23 -106.22
N ARG A 1156 -32.54 11.38 -104.88
CA ARG A 1156 -33.45 12.29 -104.15
C ARG A 1156 -32.66 13.24 -103.23
N LYS A 1157 -32.88 14.56 -103.37
CA LYS A 1157 -32.32 15.61 -102.48
C LYS A 1157 -33.01 15.50 -101.11
N LEU A 1158 -32.23 15.40 -100.03
CA LEU A 1158 -32.75 15.45 -98.66
C LEU A 1158 -33.37 16.84 -98.42
N LYS A 1159 -34.54 16.90 -97.79
CA LYS A 1159 -35.23 18.16 -97.47
C LYS A 1159 -34.80 18.68 -96.08
N PRO A 1160 -34.82 20.01 -95.87
CA PRO A 1160 -34.68 20.56 -94.51
C PRO A 1160 -35.67 19.91 -93.56
N HIS A 1161 -35.22 19.59 -92.35
CA HIS A 1161 -35.99 18.88 -91.32
C HIS A 1161 -36.34 17.40 -91.61
N ASP A 1162 -35.82 16.78 -92.67
CA ASP A 1162 -35.92 15.33 -92.83
C ASP A 1162 -35.31 14.63 -91.60
N LYS A 1163 -36.05 13.69 -91.01
CA LYS A 1163 -35.66 12.98 -89.79
C LYS A 1163 -34.87 11.73 -90.14
N LEU A 1164 -33.58 11.73 -89.82
CA LEU A 1164 -32.71 10.57 -89.90
C LEU A 1164 -32.68 9.86 -88.55
N VAL A 1165 -33.01 8.57 -88.52
CA VAL A 1165 -32.89 7.75 -87.30
C VAL A 1165 -31.90 6.63 -87.55
N CYS A 1166 -30.72 6.73 -86.95
CA CYS A 1166 -29.62 5.77 -87.11
C CYS A 1166 -29.43 4.92 -85.84
N PHE A 1167 -29.23 3.61 -86.00
CA PHE A 1167 -28.81 2.74 -84.92
C PHE A 1167 -27.98 1.57 -85.46
N ALA A 1168 -27.16 0.98 -84.60
CA ALA A 1168 -26.39 -0.20 -84.91
C ALA A 1168 -26.97 -1.44 -84.20
N LYS A 1169 -26.64 -2.63 -84.69
CA LYS A 1169 -26.96 -3.91 -84.06
C LYS A 1169 -25.79 -4.85 -84.27
N ASN A 1170 -25.32 -5.50 -83.21
CA ASN A 1170 -24.33 -6.57 -83.26
C ASN A 1170 -24.96 -7.91 -82.81
N CYS A 1171 -24.14 -8.93 -82.61
CA CYS A 1171 -24.55 -10.23 -82.07
C CYS A 1171 -25.16 -10.16 -80.66
N ASN A 1172 -24.77 -9.18 -79.84
CA ASN A 1172 -25.19 -9.07 -78.43
C ASN A 1172 -26.41 -8.16 -78.22
N GLY A 1173 -26.72 -7.27 -79.16
CA GLY A 1173 -27.87 -6.38 -79.04
C GLY A 1173 -27.90 -5.20 -80.02
N THR A 1174 -28.88 -4.34 -79.84
CA THR A 1174 -29.09 -3.12 -80.67
C THR A 1174 -28.58 -1.89 -79.92
N SER A 1175 -28.04 -0.88 -80.58
CA SER A 1175 -27.71 0.41 -79.97
C SER A 1175 -28.97 1.22 -79.67
N LEU A 1176 -28.83 2.28 -78.89
CA LEU A 1176 -29.84 3.33 -78.87
C LEU A 1176 -29.91 4.03 -80.23
N LYS A 1177 -31.06 4.65 -80.53
CA LYS A 1177 -31.28 5.39 -81.78
C LYS A 1177 -30.67 6.79 -81.67
N ARG A 1178 -29.86 7.17 -82.65
CA ARG A 1178 -29.41 8.56 -82.90
C ARG A 1178 -30.39 9.20 -83.87
N ILE A 1179 -31.00 10.31 -83.47
CA ILE A 1179 -31.86 11.12 -84.34
C ILE A 1179 -31.08 12.35 -84.77
N VAL A 1180 -31.04 12.62 -86.07
CA VAL A 1180 -30.47 13.83 -86.65
C VAL A 1180 -31.47 14.40 -87.63
N TYR A 1181 -31.66 15.71 -87.61
CA TYR A 1181 -32.45 16.42 -88.61
C TYR A 1181 -31.50 16.99 -89.65
N VAL A 1182 -31.87 16.83 -90.93
CA VAL A 1182 -31.12 17.44 -92.03
C VAL A 1182 -31.21 18.96 -91.87
N LYS A 1183 -30.04 19.61 -91.82
CA LYS A 1183 -29.93 21.07 -91.74
C LYS A 1183 -30.14 21.71 -93.09
#